data_AF-A0A962SSQ0-F1
#
_entry.id   AF-A0A962SSQ0-F1
#
_cell.length_a   1.000
_cell.length_b   1.000
_cell.length_c   1.000
_cell.angle_alpha   90.00
_cell.angle_beta   90.00
_cell.angle_gamma   90.00
#
_symmetry.space_group_name_H-M   'P 1'
#
loop_
_entity.id
_entity.type
_entity.pdbx_description
1 polymer ?
#
loop_
_entity_poly.entity_id
_entity_poly.type
_entity_poly.pdbx_seq_one_letter_code
_entity_poly.pdbx_strand_id
1 'polypeptide(L)'
;MTFTVTNLDDSGIGSLRQAILDANNAAATDDTIVFQSGLSGLLLTAGGMTITGNLTLEGPGNSVTINGNNAARIFTVNAGATVTLSKLKLRNGGITNNGTLTVNDSTIESSTWSYGGAISNSASGTLTVNDSILSDNVATSRGGGIYNRSGIITTNRCLLSNNSASVSGGGIDNYSGTATVNDTAISNNSAVYGGGLTNGYGASIAVNNSTLFDNTASLSGGGIQHARDGSTLTMRNSTLSGNSSLGGATGIDNGGSGIYIYDATATLLNSTITSNSAATPSGPGGGIRLDGGGILSIGNTIVAGNTSPNGKEIYRDSGTFTSLGHNLFGESGSSGLINASPIDSDLILPSPVNTAIGPLADNGGPTQTHLLLPGSPALDAGDNLLVQNVTTAQRGETRIQNGVVDIGAVEGTESFSSTEPLTVTKTGGNGAVTSDPAGITCGATCTADFTHGIDVTLTAAPDTGYSVSGWSGDCSGTGAICTVTMDAAKTVTALFANVAPTTYRLTTMTAGTGTGTVNGAGSYAEGVAITLTAIPGAGSTFIGWSPSPCATRFAMPANDLTCTATFTATQQDPATTLITHYYVSILERAPETDGLAFWQQRIADNQAQGADVKPVFRNMANFFFNSEEYLGRGTTDRQFITNLYLTFFQREPDEGGYAFWLDQLAGGMTRNQAMSGFLFSPEFTDFMKDLGF
;
A
#
# COMPACT_ATOMS: atom_id res chain seq x y z
N MET A 1 -49.27 -51.82 -10.95
CA MET A 1 -49.43 -52.30 -12.35
C MET A 1 -48.73 -51.34 -13.31
N THR A 2 -48.49 -51.72 -14.56
CA THR A 2 -47.92 -50.80 -15.57
C THR A 2 -48.93 -50.53 -16.69
N PHE A 3 -49.20 -49.26 -16.96
CA PHE A 3 -50.04 -48.80 -18.06
C PHE A 3 -49.18 -48.06 -19.09
N THR A 4 -49.50 -48.20 -20.37
CA THR A 4 -48.74 -47.56 -21.46
C THR A 4 -49.62 -46.56 -22.21
N VAL A 5 -49.13 -45.33 -22.33
CA VAL A 5 -49.70 -44.30 -23.20
C VAL A 5 -49.24 -44.60 -24.63
N THR A 6 -50.18 -44.83 -25.54
CA THR A 6 -49.89 -45.24 -26.93
C THR A 6 -50.30 -44.20 -27.98
N ASN A 7 -51.08 -43.20 -27.61
CA ASN A 7 -51.48 -42.10 -28.49
C ASN A 7 -51.46 -40.75 -27.76
N LEU A 8 -51.70 -39.68 -28.53
CA LEU A 8 -51.67 -38.29 -28.07
C LEU A 8 -53.08 -37.72 -27.84
N ASP A 9 -54.10 -38.57 -27.89
CA ASP A 9 -55.48 -38.16 -27.68
C ASP A 9 -55.66 -37.77 -26.21
N ASP A 10 -56.51 -36.76 -25.95
CA ASP A 10 -56.81 -36.31 -24.59
C ASP A 10 -57.68 -37.31 -23.80
N SER A 11 -58.39 -38.20 -24.50
CA SER A 11 -59.24 -39.21 -23.87
C SER A 11 -59.39 -40.45 -24.75
N GLY A 12 -59.94 -41.52 -24.17
CA GLY A 12 -60.10 -42.81 -24.85
C GLY A 12 -58.93 -43.75 -24.65
N ILE A 13 -59.08 -44.98 -25.13
CA ILE A 13 -58.11 -46.06 -24.95
C ILE A 13 -56.74 -45.64 -25.49
N GLY A 14 -55.69 -45.85 -24.69
CA GLY A 14 -54.32 -45.51 -25.05
C GLY A 14 -53.90 -44.07 -24.72
N SER A 15 -54.82 -43.20 -24.27
CA SER A 15 -54.51 -41.85 -23.80
C SER A 15 -53.93 -41.84 -22.39
N LEU A 16 -53.20 -40.77 -22.04
CA LEU A 16 -52.72 -40.54 -20.68
C LEU A 16 -53.87 -40.43 -19.67
N ARG A 17 -54.96 -39.76 -20.05
CA ARG A 17 -56.14 -39.64 -19.19
C ARG A 17 -56.73 -40.99 -18.84
N GLN A 18 -56.86 -41.88 -19.84
CA GLN A 18 -57.36 -43.23 -19.59
C GLN A 18 -56.40 -44.03 -18.72
N ALA A 19 -55.08 -43.95 -18.96
CA ALA A 19 -54.09 -44.63 -18.12
C ALA A 19 -54.16 -44.19 -16.65
N ILE A 20 -54.37 -42.91 -16.37
CA ILE A 20 -54.58 -42.39 -15.00
C ILE A 20 -55.90 -42.87 -14.42
N LEU A 21 -56.99 -42.90 -15.20
CA LEU A 21 -58.27 -43.46 -14.76
C LEU A 21 -58.16 -44.93 -14.40
N ASP A 22 -57.44 -45.71 -15.20
CA ASP A 22 -57.23 -47.14 -14.95
C ASP A 22 -56.38 -47.37 -13.69
N ALA A 23 -55.31 -46.58 -13.50
CA ALA A 23 -54.50 -46.60 -12.29
C ALA A 23 -55.31 -46.22 -11.04
N ASN A 24 -56.12 -45.16 -11.11
CA ASN A 24 -56.97 -44.77 -9.98
C ASN A 24 -58.00 -45.85 -9.58
N ASN A 25 -58.42 -46.71 -10.51
CA ASN A 25 -59.37 -47.79 -10.28
C ASN A 25 -58.69 -49.14 -9.94
N ALA A 26 -57.37 -49.24 -10.09
CA ALA A 26 -56.63 -50.44 -9.72
C ALA A 26 -56.63 -50.60 -8.19
N ALA A 27 -56.72 -51.85 -7.73
CA ALA A 27 -56.80 -52.15 -6.31
C ALA A 27 -55.47 -51.85 -5.60
N ALA A 28 -55.37 -50.69 -4.92
CA ALA A 28 -54.32 -50.29 -3.97
C ALA A 28 -52.89 -50.79 -4.29
N THR A 29 -52.43 -50.58 -5.52
CA THR A 29 -51.07 -50.88 -5.96
C THR A 29 -50.29 -49.60 -6.26
N ASP A 30 -48.97 -49.65 -6.08
CA ASP A 30 -48.08 -48.65 -6.66
C ASP A 30 -48.07 -48.85 -8.18
N ASP A 31 -48.74 -47.95 -8.89
CA ASP A 31 -48.89 -48.04 -10.34
C ASP A 31 -47.82 -47.23 -11.07
N THR A 32 -47.53 -47.64 -12.30
CA THR A 32 -46.57 -46.98 -13.18
C THR A 32 -47.22 -46.71 -14.52
N ILE A 33 -47.09 -45.48 -15.02
CA ILE A 33 -47.49 -45.11 -16.38
C ILE A 33 -46.22 -44.75 -17.16
N VAL A 34 -46.09 -45.33 -18.34
CA VAL A 34 -44.99 -45.08 -19.28
C VAL A 34 -45.53 -44.64 -20.64
N PHE A 35 -44.69 -43.98 -21.44
CA PHE A 35 -45.05 -43.57 -22.80
C PHE A 35 -44.42 -44.50 -23.85
N GLN A 36 -45.20 -44.85 -24.87
CA GLN A 36 -44.67 -45.48 -26.07
C GLN A 36 -43.67 -44.54 -26.75
N SER A 37 -42.62 -45.11 -27.34
CA SER A 37 -41.65 -44.35 -28.15
C SER A 37 -42.32 -43.63 -29.32
N GLY A 38 -41.81 -42.43 -29.64
CA GLY A 38 -42.27 -41.61 -30.78
C GLY A 38 -43.38 -40.61 -30.45
N LEU A 39 -43.90 -40.59 -29.23
CA LEU A 39 -44.86 -39.59 -28.76
C LEU A 39 -44.16 -38.24 -28.48
N SER A 40 -44.79 -37.13 -28.88
CA SER A 40 -44.18 -35.79 -28.83
C SER A 40 -45.01 -34.73 -28.09
N GLY A 41 -46.33 -34.86 -27.99
CA GLY A 41 -47.10 -33.90 -27.20
C GLY A 41 -48.59 -34.17 -27.12
N LEU A 42 -49.19 -33.80 -26.00
CA LEU A 42 -50.59 -33.97 -25.63
C LEU A 42 -51.20 -32.60 -25.34
N LEU A 43 -52.33 -32.27 -25.96
CA LEU A 43 -53.12 -31.08 -25.63
C LEU A 43 -54.35 -31.49 -24.82
N LEU A 44 -54.49 -30.95 -23.61
CA LEU A 44 -55.69 -31.17 -22.82
C LEU A 44 -56.84 -30.29 -23.32
N THR A 45 -58.02 -30.86 -23.46
CA THR A 45 -59.26 -30.20 -23.89
C THR A 45 -60.43 -30.51 -22.95
N ALA A 46 -60.36 -31.62 -22.22
CA ALA A 46 -61.34 -32.11 -21.25
C ALA A 46 -60.99 -31.76 -19.79
N GLY A 47 -60.20 -30.70 -19.59
CA GLY A 47 -59.76 -30.23 -18.26
C GLY A 47 -58.59 -31.03 -17.68
N GLY A 48 -58.33 -30.85 -16.38
CA GLY A 48 -57.22 -31.50 -15.67
C GLY A 48 -57.43 -32.99 -15.41
N MET A 49 -56.39 -33.64 -14.90
CA MET A 49 -56.41 -35.05 -14.49
C MET A 49 -56.17 -35.16 -12.98
N THR A 50 -57.06 -35.87 -12.28
CA THR A 50 -56.94 -36.11 -10.84
C THR A 50 -56.29 -37.47 -10.58
N ILE A 51 -55.33 -37.50 -9.66
CA ILE A 51 -54.63 -38.71 -9.23
C ILE A 51 -55.02 -38.99 -7.78
N THR A 52 -55.62 -40.16 -7.54
CA THR A 52 -56.18 -40.54 -6.23
C THR A 52 -55.39 -41.64 -5.52
N GLY A 53 -54.62 -42.44 -6.26
CA GLY A 53 -53.78 -43.51 -5.74
C GLY A 53 -52.28 -43.21 -5.87
N ASN A 54 -51.45 -44.16 -5.43
CA ASN A 54 -50.01 -44.08 -5.61
C ASN A 54 -49.64 -44.31 -7.07
N LEU A 55 -48.86 -43.38 -7.63
CA LEU A 55 -48.58 -43.38 -9.07
C LEU A 55 -47.16 -42.89 -9.38
N THR A 56 -46.45 -43.64 -10.21
CA THR A 56 -45.25 -43.17 -10.90
C THR A 56 -45.58 -42.90 -12.37
N LEU A 57 -45.33 -41.69 -12.86
CA LEU A 57 -45.46 -41.32 -14.27
C LEU A 57 -44.07 -41.02 -14.84
N GLU A 58 -43.58 -41.92 -15.69
CA GLU A 58 -42.26 -41.86 -16.31
C GLU A 58 -42.41 -41.37 -17.77
N GLY A 59 -41.96 -40.14 -18.02
CA GLY A 59 -41.88 -39.55 -19.35
C GLY A 59 -40.69 -40.06 -20.17
N PRO A 60 -40.74 -39.95 -21.51
CA PRO A 60 -39.69 -40.46 -22.40
C PRO A 60 -38.48 -39.51 -22.54
N GLY A 61 -38.18 -38.67 -21.53
CA GLY A 61 -37.03 -37.76 -21.55
C GLY A 61 -37.34 -36.32 -21.95
N ASN A 62 -38.40 -35.71 -21.41
CA ASN A 62 -38.88 -34.35 -21.73
C ASN A 62 -39.32 -34.12 -23.19
N SER A 63 -39.29 -35.15 -24.04
CA SER A 63 -39.75 -35.07 -25.44
C SER A 63 -41.27 -35.02 -25.57
N VAL A 64 -42.01 -35.43 -24.54
CA VAL A 64 -43.47 -35.33 -24.49
C VAL A 64 -43.85 -34.06 -23.73
N THR A 65 -44.46 -33.12 -24.45
CA THR A 65 -45.07 -31.93 -23.86
C THR A 65 -46.53 -32.19 -23.54
N ILE A 66 -46.93 -32.12 -22.27
CA ILE A 66 -48.33 -32.10 -21.84
C ILE A 66 -48.73 -30.64 -21.70
N ASN A 67 -49.63 -30.17 -22.58
CA ASN A 67 -50.08 -28.80 -22.65
C ASN A 67 -51.49 -28.68 -22.06
N GLY A 68 -51.60 -28.02 -20.92
CA GLY A 68 -52.85 -27.81 -20.20
C GLY A 68 -53.70 -26.64 -20.70
N ASN A 69 -53.27 -25.96 -21.77
CA ASN A 69 -53.93 -24.83 -22.46
C ASN A 69 -54.34 -23.62 -21.59
N ASN A 70 -53.90 -23.57 -20.33
CA ASN A 70 -54.27 -22.63 -19.27
C ASN A 70 -55.77 -22.59 -18.95
N ALA A 71 -56.58 -23.59 -19.38
CA ALA A 71 -57.97 -23.73 -18.94
C ALA A 71 -58.10 -24.58 -17.67
N ALA A 72 -57.13 -25.47 -17.40
CA ALA A 72 -57.09 -26.29 -16.19
C ALA A 72 -55.64 -26.60 -15.78
N ARG A 73 -55.43 -26.83 -14.49
CA ARG A 73 -54.21 -27.49 -13.98
C ARG A 73 -54.10 -28.86 -14.64
N ILE A 74 -52.92 -29.26 -15.11
CA ILE A 74 -52.73 -30.58 -15.75
C ILE A 74 -52.99 -31.68 -14.73
N PHE A 75 -52.42 -31.56 -13.54
CA PHE A 75 -52.54 -32.57 -12.48
C PHE A 75 -53.08 -31.98 -11.19
N THR A 76 -53.97 -32.75 -10.55
CA THR A 76 -54.36 -32.58 -9.15
C THR A 76 -54.03 -33.86 -8.39
N VAL A 77 -53.05 -33.80 -7.49
CA VAL A 77 -52.72 -34.90 -6.57
C VAL A 77 -53.60 -34.78 -5.34
N ASN A 78 -54.44 -35.79 -5.09
CA ASN A 78 -55.33 -35.78 -3.93
C ASN A 78 -54.59 -36.11 -2.63
N ALA A 79 -55.18 -35.68 -1.51
CA ALA A 79 -54.68 -36.04 -0.19
C ALA A 79 -54.62 -37.57 -0.03
N GLY A 80 -53.51 -38.07 0.51
CA GLY A 80 -53.24 -39.50 0.67
C GLY A 80 -52.59 -40.18 -0.54
N ALA A 81 -52.57 -39.55 -1.72
CA ALA A 81 -51.85 -40.07 -2.88
C ALA A 81 -50.35 -39.78 -2.80
N THR A 82 -49.51 -40.76 -3.14
CA THR A 82 -48.06 -40.59 -3.33
C THR A 82 -47.71 -40.66 -4.82
N VAL A 83 -47.28 -39.55 -5.39
CA VAL A 83 -47.09 -39.41 -6.83
C VAL A 83 -45.65 -39.03 -7.16
N THR A 84 -45.03 -39.77 -8.08
CA THR A 84 -43.74 -39.41 -8.69
C THR A 84 -43.95 -39.09 -10.15
N LEU A 85 -43.53 -37.89 -10.57
CA LEU A 85 -43.53 -37.43 -11.96
C LEU A 85 -42.07 -37.30 -12.40
N SER A 86 -41.67 -37.98 -13.46
CA SER A 86 -40.27 -38.00 -13.90
C SER A 86 -40.14 -37.76 -15.39
N LYS A 87 -39.20 -36.92 -15.81
CA LYS A 87 -38.86 -36.66 -17.23
C LYS A 87 -40.03 -36.17 -18.09
N LEU A 88 -40.87 -35.30 -17.53
CA LEU A 88 -42.03 -34.71 -18.20
C LEU A 88 -41.80 -33.24 -18.51
N LYS A 89 -42.33 -32.79 -19.66
CA LYS A 89 -42.49 -31.37 -19.95
C LYS A 89 -43.97 -30.97 -19.81
N LEU A 90 -44.29 -30.15 -18.81
CA LEU A 90 -45.62 -29.60 -18.57
C LEU A 90 -45.64 -28.14 -19.01
N ARG A 91 -46.65 -27.76 -19.80
CA ARG A 91 -46.79 -26.40 -20.31
C ARG A 91 -48.20 -25.87 -20.14
N ASN A 92 -48.37 -24.58 -19.83
CA ASN A 92 -49.66 -23.92 -19.76
C ASN A 92 -50.68 -24.65 -18.86
N GLY A 93 -50.31 -25.10 -17.66
CA GLY A 93 -51.25 -25.86 -16.83
C GLY A 93 -50.59 -26.57 -15.68
N GLY A 94 -50.06 -25.82 -14.72
CA GLY A 94 -49.29 -26.38 -13.60
C GLY A 94 -50.01 -27.43 -12.73
N ILE A 95 -49.49 -27.68 -11.54
CA ILE A 95 -49.91 -28.77 -10.66
C ILE A 95 -50.56 -28.24 -9.39
N THR A 96 -51.63 -28.89 -8.94
CA THR A 96 -52.15 -28.75 -7.57
C THR A 96 -51.74 -29.98 -6.77
N ASN A 97 -51.02 -29.78 -5.65
CA ASN A 97 -50.64 -30.86 -4.75
C ASN A 97 -51.37 -30.76 -3.41
N ASN A 98 -52.15 -31.79 -3.09
CA ASN A 98 -52.74 -32.00 -1.77
C ASN A 98 -52.21 -33.24 -1.04
N GLY A 99 -51.39 -34.07 -1.72
CA GLY A 99 -50.80 -35.29 -1.19
C GLY A 99 -49.28 -35.19 -1.14
N THR A 100 -48.59 -36.29 -1.46
CA THR A 100 -47.12 -36.34 -1.55
C THR A 100 -46.73 -36.37 -3.02
N LEU A 101 -46.03 -35.34 -3.50
CA LEU A 101 -45.61 -35.20 -4.88
C LEU A 101 -44.09 -35.09 -4.97
N THR A 102 -43.48 -35.96 -5.76
CA THR A 102 -42.09 -35.86 -6.20
C THR A 102 -42.04 -35.55 -7.70
N VAL A 103 -41.29 -34.52 -8.09
CA VAL A 103 -41.05 -34.14 -9.48
C VAL A 103 -39.55 -34.25 -9.75
N ASN A 104 -39.15 -35.09 -10.70
CA ASN A 104 -37.75 -35.33 -11.05
C ASN A 104 -37.50 -35.04 -12.53
N ASP A 105 -36.34 -34.50 -12.88
CA ASP A 105 -35.86 -34.35 -14.26
C ASP A 105 -36.88 -33.70 -15.22
N SER A 106 -37.75 -32.84 -14.72
CA SER A 106 -38.93 -32.37 -15.43
C SER A 106 -38.89 -30.86 -15.67
N THR A 107 -39.67 -30.39 -16.63
CA THR A 107 -39.85 -28.96 -16.91
C THR A 107 -41.30 -28.56 -16.74
N ILE A 108 -41.59 -27.51 -15.96
CA ILE A 108 -42.92 -26.90 -15.85
C ILE A 108 -42.82 -25.45 -16.28
N GLU A 109 -43.43 -25.11 -17.42
CA GLU A 109 -43.26 -23.79 -18.02
C GLU A 109 -44.57 -23.10 -18.44
N SER A 110 -44.53 -21.77 -18.53
CA SER A 110 -45.60 -20.94 -19.13
C SER A 110 -46.99 -21.13 -18.51
N SER A 111 -47.06 -21.55 -17.25
CA SER A 111 -48.32 -21.81 -16.57
C SER A 111 -48.82 -20.56 -15.84
N THR A 112 -50.11 -20.23 -16.00
CA THR A 112 -50.70 -19.05 -15.38
C THR A 112 -51.82 -19.43 -14.42
N TRP A 113 -51.64 -19.17 -13.12
CA TRP A 113 -52.60 -19.52 -12.07
C TRP A 113 -52.66 -18.47 -10.96
N SER A 114 -53.66 -18.50 -10.07
CA SER A 114 -53.71 -17.51 -8.99
C SER A 114 -52.64 -17.73 -7.92
N TYR A 115 -52.33 -18.98 -7.60
CA TYR A 115 -51.35 -19.36 -6.59
C TYR A 115 -50.44 -20.42 -7.18
N GLY A 116 -49.12 -20.27 -7.13
CA GLY A 116 -48.20 -21.30 -7.61
C GLY A 116 -48.32 -21.47 -9.12
N GLY A 117 -47.77 -20.56 -9.93
CA GLY A 117 -47.92 -20.61 -11.39
C GLY A 117 -47.54 -21.98 -11.95
N ALA A 118 -46.39 -22.53 -11.54
CA ALA A 118 -46.06 -23.93 -11.81
C ALA A 118 -46.73 -24.90 -10.82
N ILE A 119 -46.56 -24.72 -9.51
CA ILE A 119 -47.05 -25.69 -8.50
C ILE A 119 -47.70 -24.97 -7.31
N SER A 120 -48.93 -25.35 -6.99
CA SER A 120 -49.60 -24.98 -5.73
C SER A 120 -49.60 -26.15 -4.76
N ASN A 121 -48.84 -26.04 -3.68
CA ASN A 121 -48.79 -27.00 -2.58
C ASN A 121 -49.72 -26.55 -1.43
N SER A 122 -50.66 -27.41 -1.04
CA SER A 122 -51.65 -27.11 0.00
C SER A 122 -51.16 -27.47 1.40
N ALA A 123 -52.01 -27.25 2.42
CA ALA A 123 -51.66 -27.43 3.83
C ALA A 123 -51.34 -28.88 4.22
N SER A 124 -51.88 -29.86 3.51
CA SER A 124 -51.52 -31.29 3.67
C SER A 124 -50.46 -31.75 2.67
N GLY A 125 -50.02 -30.85 1.78
CA GLY A 125 -49.14 -31.18 0.68
C GLY A 125 -47.69 -31.30 1.11
N THR A 126 -47.03 -32.36 0.66
CA THR A 126 -45.57 -32.50 0.67
C THR A 126 -45.07 -32.52 -0.77
N LEU A 127 -44.20 -31.58 -1.12
CA LEU A 127 -43.62 -31.46 -2.45
C LEU A 127 -42.10 -31.63 -2.39
N THR A 128 -41.57 -32.48 -3.25
CA THR A 128 -40.13 -32.56 -3.54
C THR A 128 -39.92 -32.33 -5.02
N VAL A 129 -39.04 -31.40 -5.37
CA VAL A 129 -38.63 -31.14 -6.76
C VAL A 129 -37.13 -31.37 -6.84
N ASN A 130 -36.70 -32.25 -7.73
CA ASN A 130 -35.31 -32.59 -7.94
C ASN A 130 -34.94 -32.38 -9.42
N ASP A 131 -33.76 -31.81 -9.67
CA ASP A 131 -33.13 -31.81 -10.99
C ASP A 131 -34.06 -31.26 -12.10
N SER A 132 -34.90 -30.28 -11.75
CA SER A 132 -36.03 -29.83 -12.58
C SER A 132 -36.02 -28.32 -12.81
N ILE A 133 -36.71 -27.91 -13.87
CA ILE A 133 -36.81 -26.51 -14.31
C ILE A 133 -38.25 -26.03 -14.16
N LEU A 134 -38.45 -24.94 -13.43
CA LEU A 134 -39.72 -24.23 -13.33
C LEU A 134 -39.51 -22.82 -13.91
N SER A 135 -39.98 -22.58 -15.13
CA SER A 135 -39.70 -21.32 -15.82
C SER A 135 -40.90 -20.62 -16.45
N ASP A 136 -40.83 -19.28 -16.53
CA ASP A 136 -41.81 -18.48 -17.26
C ASP A 136 -43.25 -18.65 -16.74
N ASN A 137 -43.42 -19.04 -15.47
CA ASN A 137 -44.73 -19.24 -14.87
C ASN A 137 -45.20 -17.95 -14.21
N VAL A 138 -46.52 -17.74 -14.22
CA VAL A 138 -47.15 -16.50 -13.76
C VAL A 138 -48.19 -16.83 -12.69
N ALA A 139 -48.03 -16.20 -11.52
CA ALA A 139 -49.04 -16.17 -10.48
C ALA A 139 -49.79 -14.83 -10.48
N THR A 140 -51.12 -14.86 -10.64
CA THR A 140 -51.92 -13.64 -10.49
C THR A 140 -52.11 -13.24 -9.03
N SER A 141 -51.51 -13.97 -8.08
CA SER A 141 -51.37 -13.58 -6.68
C SER A 141 -49.98 -13.93 -6.14
N ARG A 142 -49.71 -15.19 -5.74
CA ARG A 142 -48.50 -15.56 -5.00
C ARG A 142 -47.79 -16.79 -5.57
N GLY A 143 -46.46 -16.82 -5.49
CA GLY A 143 -45.65 -17.96 -5.91
C GLY A 143 -45.66 -18.13 -7.42
N GLY A 144 -44.90 -17.34 -8.17
CA GLY A 144 -44.86 -17.45 -9.63
C GLY A 144 -44.44 -18.86 -10.07
N GLY A 145 -43.39 -19.40 -9.47
CA GLY A 145 -43.03 -20.81 -9.58
C GLY A 145 -43.86 -21.68 -8.63
N ILE A 146 -43.56 -21.60 -7.33
CA ILE A 146 -44.15 -22.45 -6.29
C ILE A 146 -44.86 -21.60 -5.24
N TYR A 147 -46.09 -21.98 -4.90
CA TYR A 147 -46.77 -21.49 -3.71
C TYR A 147 -46.92 -22.63 -2.70
N ASN A 148 -46.42 -22.42 -1.48
CA ASN A 148 -46.57 -23.36 -0.37
C ASN A 148 -47.47 -22.76 0.70
N ARG A 149 -48.65 -23.34 0.90
CA ARG A 149 -49.58 -22.91 1.94
C ARG A 149 -49.57 -23.89 3.09
N SER A 150 -48.81 -23.61 4.14
CA SER A 150 -48.70 -24.45 5.35
C SER A 150 -48.20 -25.87 5.14
N GLY A 151 -47.86 -26.27 3.91
CA GLY A 151 -47.29 -27.57 3.60
C GLY A 151 -45.77 -27.59 3.72
N ILE A 152 -45.18 -28.64 3.15
CA ILE A 152 -43.73 -28.86 3.13
C ILE A 152 -43.25 -28.85 1.68
N ILE A 153 -42.21 -28.08 1.38
CA ILE A 153 -41.54 -28.11 0.08
C ILE A 153 -40.03 -28.36 0.24
N THR A 154 -39.48 -29.12 -0.69
CA THR A 154 -38.03 -29.27 -0.88
C THR A 154 -37.68 -29.12 -2.35
N THR A 155 -36.68 -28.31 -2.64
CA THR A 155 -36.09 -28.18 -3.99
C THR A 155 -34.62 -28.57 -3.92
N ASN A 156 -34.17 -29.45 -4.81
CA ASN A 156 -32.79 -29.91 -4.88
C ASN A 156 -32.31 -29.82 -6.33
N ARG A 157 -31.21 -29.08 -6.59
CA ARG A 157 -30.62 -28.95 -7.93
C ARG A 157 -31.62 -28.48 -9.00
N CYS A 158 -32.45 -27.50 -8.63
CA CYS A 158 -33.47 -26.97 -9.53
C CYS A 158 -33.04 -25.63 -10.14
N LEU A 159 -33.70 -25.26 -11.25
CA LEU A 159 -33.71 -23.91 -11.78
C LEU A 159 -35.12 -23.34 -11.73
N LEU A 160 -35.32 -22.28 -10.94
CA LEU A 160 -36.56 -21.50 -10.90
C LEU A 160 -36.29 -20.15 -11.55
N SER A 161 -36.65 -19.99 -12.82
CA SER A 161 -36.27 -18.80 -13.59
C SER A 161 -37.40 -18.07 -14.30
N ASN A 162 -37.34 -16.75 -14.40
CA ASN A 162 -38.33 -15.93 -15.14
C ASN A 162 -39.77 -16.09 -14.67
N ASN A 163 -39.99 -16.54 -13.42
CA ASN A 163 -41.33 -16.64 -12.88
C ASN A 163 -41.77 -15.30 -12.30
N SER A 164 -43.07 -15.01 -12.37
CA SER A 164 -43.61 -13.74 -11.88
C SER A 164 -44.83 -13.92 -11.00
N ALA A 165 -44.99 -13.08 -9.98
CA ALA A 165 -46.17 -13.03 -9.13
C ALA A 165 -46.66 -11.58 -8.96
N SER A 166 -47.97 -11.35 -9.00
CA SER A 166 -48.51 -9.99 -8.81
C SER A 166 -48.45 -9.49 -7.37
N VAL A 167 -48.22 -10.38 -6.39
CA VAL A 167 -48.13 -10.03 -4.97
C VAL A 167 -46.77 -10.44 -4.40
N SER A 168 -46.49 -11.73 -4.24
CA SER A 168 -45.26 -12.14 -3.54
C SER A 168 -44.67 -13.46 -4.03
N GLY A 169 -43.34 -13.56 -3.90
CA GLY A 169 -42.57 -14.74 -4.25
C GLY A 169 -42.61 -15.02 -5.75
N GLY A 170 -41.79 -14.33 -6.53
CA GLY A 170 -41.74 -14.58 -7.98
C GLY A 170 -41.31 -16.01 -8.27
N GLY A 171 -40.25 -16.50 -7.61
CA GLY A 171 -39.88 -17.91 -7.63
C GLY A 171 -40.70 -18.74 -6.65
N ILE A 172 -40.58 -18.48 -5.35
CA ILE A 172 -41.23 -19.24 -4.27
C ILE A 172 -41.94 -18.30 -3.30
N ASP A 173 -43.19 -18.62 -2.94
CA ASP A 173 -43.89 -18.02 -1.80
C ASP A 173 -44.19 -19.10 -0.76
N ASN A 174 -43.49 -19.04 0.38
CA ASN A 174 -43.69 -19.92 1.54
C ASN A 174 -44.56 -19.23 2.59
N TYR A 175 -45.84 -19.60 2.59
CA TYR A 175 -46.87 -19.00 3.42
C TYR A 175 -47.25 -19.93 4.57
N SER A 176 -46.80 -19.60 5.79
CA SER A 176 -47.00 -20.41 7.01
C SER A 176 -46.52 -21.87 6.90
N GLY A 177 -45.64 -22.19 5.94
CA GLY A 177 -45.17 -23.54 5.65
C GLY A 177 -43.69 -23.76 5.97
N THR A 178 -43.20 -24.95 5.66
CA THR A 178 -41.77 -25.30 5.78
C THR A 178 -41.17 -25.49 4.39
N ALA A 179 -40.02 -24.86 4.14
CA ALA A 179 -39.33 -24.94 2.88
C ALA A 179 -37.84 -25.28 3.06
N THR A 180 -37.30 -26.07 2.15
CA THR A 180 -35.86 -26.33 2.04
C THR A 180 -35.43 -26.16 0.58
N VAL A 181 -34.42 -25.32 0.37
CA VAL A 181 -33.88 -24.99 -0.94
C VAL A 181 -32.41 -25.38 -0.94
N ASN A 182 -32.05 -26.44 -1.66
CA ASN A 182 -30.70 -26.98 -1.73
C ASN A 182 -30.20 -26.91 -3.16
N ASP A 183 -28.95 -26.48 -3.34
CA ASP A 183 -28.24 -26.58 -4.62
C ASP A 183 -29.04 -25.95 -5.78
N THR A 184 -29.89 -24.96 -5.51
CA THR A 184 -30.92 -24.48 -6.45
C THR A 184 -30.61 -23.06 -6.90
N ALA A 185 -30.79 -22.81 -8.20
CA ALA A 185 -30.72 -21.47 -8.78
C ALA A 185 -32.13 -20.86 -8.88
N ILE A 186 -32.32 -19.69 -8.28
CA ILE A 186 -33.56 -18.89 -8.38
C ILE A 186 -33.19 -17.57 -9.04
N SER A 187 -33.58 -17.38 -10.30
CA SER A 187 -33.09 -16.25 -11.09
C SER A 187 -34.12 -15.52 -11.93
N ASN A 188 -33.91 -14.22 -12.15
CA ASN A 188 -34.75 -13.41 -13.02
C ASN A 188 -36.25 -13.46 -12.67
N ASN A 189 -36.59 -13.79 -11.41
CA ASN A 189 -37.97 -13.84 -10.98
C ASN A 189 -38.43 -12.45 -10.51
N SER A 190 -39.72 -12.18 -10.63
CA SER A 190 -40.29 -10.88 -10.27
C SER A 190 -41.55 -10.95 -9.42
N ALA A 191 -41.68 -10.04 -8.46
CA ALA A 191 -42.89 -9.87 -7.66
C ALA A 191 -43.00 -8.47 -7.08
N VAL A 192 -44.08 -8.18 -6.34
CA VAL A 192 -44.13 -6.96 -5.53
C VAL A 192 -43.23 -7.09 -4.30
N TYR A 193 -43.34 -8.22 -3.59
CA TYR A 193 -42.50 -8.58 -2.45
C TYR A 193 -41.74 -9.86 -2.74
N GLY A 194 -40.43 -9.91 -2.49
CA GLY A 194 -39.69 -11.17 -2.65
C GLY A 194 -39.61 -11.60 -4.11
N GLY A 195 -38.81 -10.90 -4.92
CA GLY A 195 -38.67 -11.20 -6.35
C GLY A 195 -38.27 -12.66 -6.57
N GLY A 196 -37.25 -13.14 -5.86
CA GLY A 196 -36.87 -14.54 -5.83
C GLY A 196 -37.76 -15.35 -4.90
N LEU A 197 -37.83 -14.94 -3.63
CA LEU A 197 -38.46 -15.71 -2.57
C LEU A 197 -39.21 -14.83 -1.57
N THR A 198 -40.36 -15.31 -1.11
CA THR A 198 -41.02 -14.80 0.11
C THR A 198 -41.16 -15.91 1.14
N ASN A 199 -40.84 -15.60 2.39
CA ASN A 199 -41.11 -16.43 3.55
C ASN A 199 -41.84 -15.61 4.60
N GLY A 200 -43.02 -16.07 5.04
CA GLY A 200 -43.75 -15.31 6.05
C GLY A 200 -44.94 -16.01 6.69
N TYR A 201 -45.55 -15.30 7.65
CA TYR A 201 -46.71 -15.76 8.42
C TYR A 201 -46.42 -17.02 9.27
N GLY A 202 -45.29 -17.03 9.99
CA GLY A 202 -44.85 -18.14 10.83
C GLY A 202 -44.16 -19.26 10.06
N ALA A 203 -43.71 -18.96 8.84
CA ALA A 203 -43.05 -19.92 7.97
C ALA A 203 -41.57 -20.12 8.32
N SER A 204 -41.04 -21.30 8.04
CA SER A 204 -39.63 -21.62 8.18
C SER A 204 -39.01 -21.97 6.83
N ILE A 205 -37.83 -21.43 6.55
CA ILE A 205 -37.07 -21.78 5.36
C ILE A 205 -35.58 -21.95 5.64
N ALA A 206 -35.00 -22.99 5.03
CA ALA A 206 -33.56 -23.18 4.92
C ALA A 206 -33.11 -23.06 3.46
N VAL A 207 -32.10 -22.24 3.19
CA VAL A 207 -31.47 -22.05 1.87
C VAL A 207 -30.00 -22.45 1.98
N ASN A 208 -29.62 -23.53 1.29
CA ASN A 208 -28.30 -24.12 1.39
C ASN A 208 -27.68 -24.28 0.00
N ASN A 209 -26.39 -23.99 -0.15
CA ASN A 209 -25.63 -24.21 -1.39
C ASN A 209 -26.29 -23.61 -2.65
N SER A 210 -27.10 -22.57 -2.48
CA SER A 210 -28.02 -22.09 -3.51
C SER A 210 -27.66 -20.68 -3.97
N THR A 211 -28.10 -20.33 -5.18
CA THR A 211 -27.85 -18.99 -5.74
C THR A 211 -29.17 -18.33 -6.09
N LEU A 212 -29.42 -17.18 -5.47
CA LEU A 212 -30.55 -16.32 -5.76
C LEU A 212 -30.00 -15.07 -6.45
N PHE A 213 -30.27 -14.90 -7.75
CA PHE A 213 -29.67 -13.82 -8.52
C PHE A 213 -30.56 -13.14 -9.54
N ASP A 214 -30.31 -11.85 -9.80
CA ASP A 214 -31.04 -11.02 -10.75
C ASP A 214 -32.57 -11.03 -10.56
N ASN A 215 -33.04 -11.29 -9.33
CA ASN A 215 -34.45 -11.24 -9.02
C ASN A 215 -34.86 -9.80 -8.70
N THR A 216 -36.08 -9.44 -9.07
CA THR A 216 -36.56 -8.06 -9.00
C THR A 216 -37.87 -7.98 -8.19
N ALA A 217 -37.87 -7.16 -7.14
CA ALA A 217 -39.08 -6.80 -6.43
C ALA A 217 -39.48 -5.37 -6.77
N SER A 218 -40.77 -5.12 -7.03
CA SER A 218 -41.23 -3.74 -7.24
C SER A 218 -41.24 -2.93 -5.94
N LEU A 219 -41.24 -3.59 -4.77
CA LEU A 219 -41.27 -2.94 -3.46
C LEU A 219 -40.08 -3.30 -2.58
N SER A 220 -39.95 -4.54 -2.12
CA SER A 220 -38.91 -4.94 -1.16
C SER A 220 -38.51 -6.42 -1.30
N GLY A 221 -37.30 -6.75 -0.87
CA GLY A 221 -36.78 -8.11 -0.96
C GLY A 221 -36.61 -8.52 -2.42
N GLY A 222 -35.76 -7.84 -3.18
CA GLY A 222 -35.47 -8.24 -4.57
C GLY A 222 -35.13 -9.72 -4.67
N GLY A 223 -34.20 -10.16 -3.82
CA GLY A 223 -33.90 -11.56 -3.60
C GLY A 223 -34.91 -12.23 -2.69
N ILE A 224 -34.92 -11.83 -1.41
CA ILE A 224 -35.72 -12.47 -0.35
C ILE A 224 -36.53 -11.42 0.43
N GLN A 225 -37.84 -11.64 0.52
CA GLN A 225 -38.69 -11.05 1.54
C GLN A 225 -38.90 -12.04 2.68
N HIS A 226 -38.48 -11.68 3.90
CA HIS A 226 -38.65 -12.50 5.10
C HIS A 226 -39.43 -11.75 6.17
N ALA A 227 -40.69 -12.13 6.45
CA ALA A 227 -41.55 -11.28 7.26
C ALA A 227 -42.65 -11.97 8.10
N ARG A 228 -42.94 -11.37 9.26
CA ARG A 228 -44.12 -11.56 10.14
C ARG A 228 -44.16 -12.86 10.94
N ASP A 229 -44.93 -12.81 12.03
CA ASP A 229 -45.42 -13.93 12.84
C ASP A 229 -44.34 -14.94 13.28
N GLY A 230 -43.13 -14.45 13.59
CA GLY A 230 -42.04 -15.31 14.08
C GLY A 230 -41.42 -16.21 13.01
N SER A 231 -41.57 -15.87 11.74
CA SER A 231 -40.97 -16.61 10.63
C SER A 231 -39.45 -16.73 10.77
N THR A 232 -38.89 -17.87 10.35
CA THR A 232 -37.44 -18.15 10.41
C THR A 232 -36.82 -18.36 9.03
N LEU A 233 -35.64 -17.77 8.82
CA LEU A 233 -34.79 -17.96 7.65
C LEU A 233 -33.41 -18.42 8.11
N THR A 234 -32.92 -19.53 7.57
CA THR A 234 -31.51 -19.90 7.69
C THR A 234 -30.89 -19.97 6.31
N MET A 235 -29.81 -19.24 6.07
CA MET A 235 -29.05 -19.28 4.82
C MET A 235 -27.64 -19.74 5.11
N ARG A 236 -27.17 -20.76 4.38
CA ARG A 236 -25.83 -21.34 4.53
C ARG A 236 -25.17 -21.58 3.19
N ASN A 237 -23.87 -21.30 3.07
CA ASN A 237 -23.09 -21.61 1.86
C ASN A 237 -23.79 -21.13 0.59
N SER A 238 -24.43 -19.96 0.63
CA SER A 238 -25.31 -19.55 -0.46
C SER A 238 -24.96 -18.17 -0.95
N THR A 239 -25.26 -17.92 -2.22
CA THR A 239 -24.94 -16.67 -2.91
C THR A 239 -26.23 -15.90 -3.20
N LEU A 240 -26.24 -14.61 -2.85
CA LEU A 240 -27.32 -13.67 -3.16
C LEU A 240 -26.74 -12.48 -3.94
N SER A 241 -26.97 -12.44 -5.25
CA SER A 241 -26.25 -11.49 -6.12
C SER A 241 -27.15 -10.78 -7.13
N GLY A 242 -26.90 -9.49 -7.39
CA GLY A 242 -27.58 -8.77 -8.47
C GLY A 242 -29.09 -8.55 -8.26
N ASN A 243 -29.64 -8.84 -7.08
CA ASN A 243 -31.08 -8.70 -6.85
C ASN A 243 -31.44 -7.23 -6.62
N SER A 244 -32.58 -6.80 -7.14
CA SER A 244 -32.98 -5.40 -7.12
C SER A 244 -34.35 -5.17 -6.50
N SER A 245 -34.49 -4.07 -5.76
CA SER A 245 -35.81 -3.54 -5.39
C SER A 245 -35.99 -2.15 -6.00
N LEU A 246 -37.06 -1.99 -6.79
CA LEU A 246 -37.32 -0.75 -7.51
C LEU A 246 -37.92 0.34 -6.61
N GLY A 247 -38.52 -0.08 -5.48
CA GLY A 247 -39.31 0.71 -4.56
C GLY A 247 -40.54 1.34 -5.22
N GLY A 248 -41.70 1.05 -4.65
CA GLY A 248 -42.98 1.26 -5.33
C GLY A 248 -43.23 2.72 -5.69
N ALA A 249 -44.03 2.93 -6.74
CA ALA A 249 -44.46 4.25 -7.21
C ALA A 249 -45.28 5.08 -6.18
N THR A 250 -45.50 4.57 -4.97
CA THR A 250 -46.43 5.11 -3.97
C THR A 250 -45.76 5.85 -2.80
N GLY A 251 -44.44 6.09 -2.83
CA GLY A 251 -43.76 6.88 -1.80
C GLY A 251 -43.69 6.22 -0.41
N ILE A 252 -43.76 4.89 -0.34
CA ILE A 252 -43.50 4.12 0.88
C ILE A 252 -42.05 3.61 0.81
N ASP A 253 -41.21 4.03 1.74
CA ASP A 253 -39.78 3.69 1.83
C ASP A 253 -39.57 2.19 2.08
N ASN A 254 -39.46 1.44 0.99
CA ASN A 254 -39.22 0.01 1.04
C ASN A 254 -37.92 -0.33 0.31
N GLY A 255 -36.90 -0.71 1.10
CA GLY A 255 -35.58 -1.19 0.66
C GLY A 255 -35.30 -2.63 1.12
N GLY A 256 -34.02 -3.04 1.19
CA GLY A 256 -33.63 -4.44 1.44
C GLY A 256 -33.61 -5.27 0.16
N SER A 257 -32.79 -4.89 -0.82
CA SER A 257 -32.87 -5.46 -2.18
C SER A 257 -32.32 -6.87 -2.26
N GLY A 258 -31.28 -7.20 -1.51
CA GLY A 258 -30.93 -8.59 -1.26
C GLY A 258 -31.99 -9.24 -0.37
N ILE A 259 -31.99 -8.88 0.93
CA ILE A 259 -32.88 -9.44 1.94
C ILE A 259 -33.59 -8.33 2.72
N TYR A 260 -34.93 -8.39 2.80
CA TYR A 260 -35.69 -7.55 3.73
C TYR A 260 -36.28 -8.41 4.86
N ILE A 261 -35.94 -8.06 6.10
CA ILE A 261 -36.34 -8.76 7.32
C ILE A 261 -37.28 -7.86 8.12
N TYR A 262 -38.54 -8.28 8.32
CA TYR A 262 -39.56 -7.51 9.04
C TYR A 262 -40.30 -8.38 10.07
N ASP A 263 -40.16 -8.09 11.36
CA ASP A 263 -40.80 -8.88 12.45
C ASP A 263 -40.52 -10.39 12.34
N ALA A 264 -39.30 -10.77 11.95
CA ALA A 264 -38.90 -12.14 11.66
C ALA A 264 -37.42 -12.37 12.02
N THR A 265 -37.01 -13.65 12.16
CA THR A 265 -35.64 -14.02 12.56
C THR A 265 -34.87 -14.63 11.40
N ALA A 266 -33.68 -14.13 11.11
CA ALA A 266 -32.77 -14.65 10.09
C ALA A 266 -31.40 -15.01 10.69
N THR A 267 -30.85 -16.13 10.22
CA THR A 267 -29.46 -16.53 10.50
C THR A 267 -28.75 -16.77 9.18
N LEU A 268 -27.68 -16.03 8.93
CA LEU A 268 -26.89 -16.11 7.70
C LEU A 268 -25.48 -16.56 8.07
N LEU A 269 -25.03 -17.67 7.50
CA LEU A 269 -23.72 -18.23 7.79
C LEU A 269 -23.01 -18.56 6.49
N ASN A 270 -21.70 -18.32 6.40
CA ASN A 270 -20.88 -18.80 5.28
C ASN A 270 -21.50 -18.43 3.93
N SER A 271 -21.93 -17.18 3.73
CA SER A 271 -22.71 -16.81 2.54
C SER A 271 -22.13 -15.57 1.88
N THR A 272 -22.46 -15.32 0.62
CA THR A 272 -21.98 -14.15 -0.13
C THR A 272 -23.16 -13.33 -0.60
N ILE A 273 -23.25 -12.08 -0.17
CA ILE A 273 -24.32 -11.13 -0.48
C ILE A 273 -23.70 -9.90 -1.12
N THR A 274 -23.80 -9.80 -2.44
CA THR A 274 -23.08 -8.77 -3.22
C THR A 274 -23.92 -8.22 -4.36
N SER A 275 -23.60 -7.02 -4.85
CA SER A 275 -24.19 -6.46 -6.07
C SER A 275 -25.72 -6.32 -6.06
N ASN A 276 -26.36 -6.41 -4.89
CA ASN A 276 -27.79 -6.16 -4.74
C ASN A 276 -28.05 -4.66 -4.69
N SER A 277 -29.16 -4.20 -5.27
CA SER A 277 -29.39 -2.77 -5.54
C SER A 277 -30.78 -2.26 -5.14
N ALA A 278 -30.80 -1.25 -4.26
CA ALA A 278 -31.99 -0.49 -3.90
C ALA A 278 -32.05 0.78 -4.74
N ALA A 279 -32.95 0.82 -5.73
CA ALA A 279 -32.97 1.86 -6.76
C ALA A 279 -33.66 3.18 -6.33
N THR A 280 -34.25 3.25 -5.14
CA THR A 280 -34.97 4.44 -4.69
C THR A 280 -34.07 5.48 -4.02
N PRO A 281 -34.31 6.79 -4.20
CA PRO A 281 -33.58 7.87 -3.52
C PRO A 281 -33.57 7.78 -1.98
N SER A 282 -34.57 7.11 -1.38
CA SER A 282 -34.76 7.00 0.07
C SER A 282 -34.67 5.57 0.62
N GLY A 283 -34.87 4.53 -0.19
CA GLY A 283 -34.94 3.14 0.26
C GLY A 283 -33.58 2.62 0.71
N PRO A 284 -33.45 2.20 1.97
CA PRO A 284 -32.16 1.82 2.53
C PRO A 284 -31.88 0.31 2.43
N GLY A 285 -30.62 -0.12 2.58
CA GLY A 285 -30.25 -1.53 2.63
C GLY A 285 -30.16 -2.18 1.24
N GLY A 286 -29.07 -1.93 0.51
CA GLY A 286 -28.83 -2.59 -0.78
C GLY A 286 -28.69 -4.10 -0.60
N GLY A 287 -27.83 -4.52 0.32
CA GLY A 287 -27.69 -5.93 0.72
C GLY A 287 -28.84 -6.38 1.61
N ILE A 288 -28.91 -5.87 2.84
CA ILE A 288 -29.88 -6.31 3.85
C ILE A 288 -30.55 -5.10 4.53
N ARG A 289 -31.86 -5.18 4.74
CA ARG A 289 -32.60 -4.24 5.59
C ARG A 289 -33.31 -4.99 6.72
N LEU A 290 -33.18 -4.46 7.94
CA LEU A 290 -33.91 -4.92 9.12
C LEU A 290 -34.90 -3.86 9.57
N ASP A 291 -36.10 -4.30 9.93
CA ASP A 291 -37.21 -3.45 10.32
C ASP A 291 -38.17 -4.17 11.30
N GLY A 292 -39.00 -3.39 12.00
CA GLY A 292 -39.82 -3.83 13.12
C GLY A 292 -39.00 -4.51 14.22
N GLY A 293 -39.52 -5.64 14.72
CA GLY A 293 -38.86 -6.57 15.62
C GLY A 293 -37.96 -7.59 14.90
N GLY A 294 -37.47 -7.28 13.69
CA GLY A 294 -36.57 -8.16 12.94
C GLY A 294 -35.29 -8.50 13.71
N ILE A 295 -34.81 -9.74 13.57
CA ILE A 295 -33.57 -10.22 14.20
C ILE A 295 -32.68 -10.82 13.12
N LEU A 296 -31.42 -10.36 13.06
CA LEU A 296 -30.39 -10.93 12.19
C LEU A 296 -29.19 -11.38 13.02
N SER A 297 -28.79 -12.64 12.85
CA SER A 297 -27.48 -13.14 13.27
C SER A 297 -26.66 -13.52 12.03
N ILE A 298 -25.43 -13.05 11.94
CA ILE A 298 -24.58 -13.21 10.74
C ILE A 298 -23.13 -13.59 11.10
N GLY A 299 -22.55 -14.59 10.45
CA GLY A 299 -21.16 -15.02 10.68
C GLY A 299 -20.53 -15.68 9.46
N ASN A 300 -19.20 -15.64 9.33
CA ASN A 300 -18.48 -16.15 8.16
C ASN A 300 -19.04 -15.65 6.81
N THR A 301 -19.67 -14.47 6.76
CA THR A 301 -20.46 -14.03 5.58
C THR A 301 -19.87 -12.77 4.97
N ILE A 302 -19.83 -12.72 3.63
CA ILE A 302 -19.46 -11.53 2.87
C ILE A 302 -20.73 -10.71 2.60
N VAL A 303 -20.73 -9.45 3.01
CA VAL A 303 -21.74 -8.46 2.63
C VAL A 303 -21.03 -7.20 2.14
N ALA A 304 -20.76 -7.17 0.84
CA ALA A 304 -19.91 -6.16 0.20
C ALA A 304 -20.41 -5.87 -1.21
N GLY A 305 -20.15 -4.67 -1.73
CA GLY A 305 -20.42 -4.33 -3.13
C GLY A 305 -21.90 -4.18 -3.45
N ASN A 306 -22.77 -4.05 -2.44
CA ASN A 306 -24.18 -3.74 -2.64
C ASN A 306 -24.37 -2.23 -2.83
N THR A 307 -25.52 -1.82 -3.38
CA THR A 307 -25.79 -0.41 -3.72
C THR A 307 -27.12 0.06 -3.15
N SER A 308 -27.10 1.21 -2.50
CA SER A 308 -28.27 1.94 -2.00
C SER A 308 -27.83 3.37 -1.67
N PRO A 309 -28.69 4.39 -1.82
CA PRO A 309 -28.39 5.73 -1.34
C PRO A 309 -28.12 5.80 0.17
N ASN A 310 -28.71 4.89 0.96
CA ASN A 310 -28.51 4.81 2.41
C ASN A 310 -28.25 3.35 2.84
N GLY A 311 -27.15 3.11 3.55
CA GLY A 311 -26.81 1.79 4.13
C GLY A 311 -26.70 0.73 3.06
N LYS A 312 -25.67 0.83 2.23
CA LYS A 312 -25.52 -0.02 1.05
C LYS A 312 -25.41 -1.51 1.38
N GLU A 313 -24.74 -1.87 2.48
CA GLU A 313 -24.57 -3.26 2.87
C GLU A 313 -25.69 -3.72 3.81
N ILE A 314 -25.77 -3.12 5.00
CA ILE A 314 -26.81 -3.44 5.99
C ILE A 314 -27.38 -2.15 6.56
N TYR A 315 -28.69 -2.02 6.52
CA TYR A 315 -29.41 -0.95 7.20
C TYR A 315 -30.34 -1.52 8.26
N ARG A 316 -30.11 -1.16 9.53
CA ARG A 316 -31.02 -1.49 10.63
C ARG A 316 -31.89 -0.28 10.96
N ASP A 317 -33.16 -0.32 10.56
CA ASP A 317 -34.11 0.71 10.97
C ASP A 317 -34.52 0.51 12.44
N SER A 318 -34.89 -0.72 12.75
CA SER A 318 -35.26 -1.19 14.09
C SER A 318 -34.89 -2.68 14.23
N GLY A 319 -35.21 -3.28 15.38
CA GLY A 319 -34.87 -4.68 15.66
C GLY A 319 -33.42 -4.88 16.11
N THR A 320 -32.94 -6.12 16.00
CA THR A 320 -31.66 -6.57 16.55
C THR A 320 -30.73 -7.09 15.46
N PHE A 321 -29.50 -6.56 15.45
CA PHE A 321 -28.39 -7.08 14.66
C PHE A 321 -27.36 -7.72 15.58
N THR A 322 -26.87 -8.90 15.23
CA THR A 322 -25.82 -9.61 15.94
C THR A 322 -24.80 -10.17 14.97
N SER A 323 -23.57 -9.64 15.00
CA SER A 323 -22.44 -10.30 14.37
C SER A 323 -22.01 -11.48 15.25
N LEU A 324 -21.85 -12.64 14.62
CA LEU A 324 -21.23 -13.84 15.18
C LEU A 324 -19.71 -13.85 14.91
N GLY A 325 -19.19 -12.82 14.26
CA GLY A 325 -17.78 -12.66 13.90
C GLY A 325 -17.42 -13.18 12.51
N HIS A 326 -16.20 -12.84 12.10
CA HIS A 326 -15.58 -13.32 10.87
C HIS A 326 -16.40 -13.03 9.62
N ASN A 327 -17.08 -11.88 9.57
CA ASN A 327 -17.72 -11.40 8.36
C ASN A 327 -16.76 -10.49 7.57
N LEU A 328 -17.00 -10.31 6.28
CA LEU A 328 -16.33 -9.30 5.46
C LEU A 328 -17.36 -8.27 4.99
N PHE A 329 -17.24 -7.05 5.51
CA PHE A 329 -18.20 -5.97 5.25
C PHE A 329 -17.64 -4.88 4.35
N GLY A 330 -18.51 -4.41 3.46
CA GLY A 330 -18.33 -3.17 2.71
C GLY A 330 -17.13 -3.20 1.76
N GLU A 331 -16.58 -2.02 1.50
CA GLU A 331 -15.50 -1.79 0.54
C GLU A 331 -14.93 -0.39 0.71
N SER A 332 -13.72 -0.17 0.17
CA SER A 332 -13.02 1.11 0.24
C SER A 332 -12.85 1.63 1.67
N GLY A 333 -12.63 0.72 2.63
CA GLY A 333 -12.41 1.03 4.04
C GLY A 333 -13.66 1.42 4.84
N SER A 334 -14.85 1.30 4.25
CA SER A 334 -16.13 1.54 4.94
C SER A 334 -16.94 0.27 5.02
N SER A 335 -17.46 -0.06 6.21
CA SER A 335 -18.30 -1.26 6.42
C SER A 335 -19.64 -1.19 5.69
N GLY A 336 -20.13 0.02 5.39
CA GLY A 336 -21.45 0.23 4.79
C GLY A 336 -22.64 -0.20 5.66
N LEU A 337 -22.42 -0.43 6.96
CA LEU A 337 -23.43 -0.71 7.97
C LEU A 337 -24.02 0.61 8.51
N ILE A 338 -25.34 0.66 8.69
CA ILE A 338 -26.04 1.77 9.36
C ILE A 338 -26.86 1.23 10.53
N ASN A 339 -26.70 1.88 11.70
CA ASN A 339 -27.28 1.49 12.99
C ASN A 339 -26.92 0.05 13.41
N ALA A 340 -25.97 -0.57 12.73
CA ALA A 340 -25.34 -1.83 13.07
C ALA A 340 -23.83 -1.60 13.17
N SER A 341 -23.10 -2.49 13.82
CA SER A 341 -21.66 -2.35 13.97
C SER A 341 -20.98 -3.70 13.83
N PRO A 342 -19.82 -3.75 13.13
CA PRO A 342 -18.96 -4.93 13.16
C PRO A 342 -18.41 -5.15 14.58
N ILE A 343 -17.92 -6.36 14.83
CA ILE A 343 -17.12 -6.70 16.01
C ILE A 343 -15.65 -6.90 15.61
N ASP A 344 -14.75 -7.04 16.59
CA ASP A 344 -13.30 -7.09 16.36
C ASP A 344 -12.84 -8.20 15.40
N SER A 345 -13.58 -9.32 15.34
CA SER A 345 -13.28 -10.43 14.43
C SER A 345 -13.87 -10.26 13.02
N ASP A 346 -14.63 -9.20 12.75
CA ASP A 346 -15.10 -8.88 11.41
C ASP A 346 -14.05 -8.06 10.65
N LEU A 347 -13.99 -8.26 9.33
CA LEU A 347 -13.13 -7.54 8.41
C LEU A 347 -13.90 -6.43 7.69
N ILE A 348 -13.22 -5.31 7.43
CA ILE A 348 -13.70 -4.25 6.55
C ILE A 348 -12.82 -4.26 5.31
N LEU A 349 -13.43 -4.44 4.14
CA LEU A 349 -12.65 -4.54 2.91
C LEU A 349 -12.01 -3.17 2.57
N PRO A 350 -10.67 -3.06 2.45
CA PRO A 350 -10.00 -1.78 2.21
C PRO A 350 -10.12 -1.30 0.75
N SER A 351 -10.40 -2.21 -0.17
CA SER A 351 -10.44 -1.99 -1.62
C SER A 351 -11.85 -2.25 -2.18
N PRO A 352 -12.12 -1.97 -3.47
CA PRO A 352 -13.39 -2.31 -4.10
C PRO A 352 -13.66 -3.82 -4.08
N VAL A 353 -14.93 -4.22 -4.00
CA VAL A 353 -15.34 -5.64 -3.87
C VAL A 353 -14.74 -6.59 -4.93
N ASN A 354 -14.53 -6.09 -6.15
CA ASN A 354 -13.99 -6.85 -7.27
C ASN A 354 -12.49 -7.19 -7.14
N THR A 355 -11.83 -6.74 -6.06
CA THR A 355 -10.49 -7.18 -5.68
C THR A 355 -10.50 -8.39 -4.75
N ALA A 356 -11.61 -8.64 -4.06
CA ALA A 356 -11.76 -9.76 -3.13
C ALA A 356 -12.51 -10.94 -3.74
N ILE A 357 -13.49 -10.67 -4.62
CA ILE A 357 -14.31 -11.71 -5.26
C ILE A 357 -14.46 -11.47 -6.77
N GLY A 358 -14.48 -12.56 -7.54
CA GLY A 358 -14.71 -12.55 -8.98
C GLY A 358 -16.18 -12.31 -9.35
N PRO A 359 -16.50 -12.21 -10.66
CA PRO A 359 -17.89 -12.07 -11.12
C PRO A 359 -18.73 -13.31 -10.79
N LEU A 360 -20.05 -13.15 -10.78
CA LEU A 360 -20.97 -14.28 -10.72
C LEU A 360 -20.83 -15.10 -12.00
N ALA A 361 -20.38 -16.34 -11.89
CA ALA A 361 -20.14 -17.20 -13.04
C ALA A 361 -20.41 -18.67 -12.70
N ASP A 362 -20.50 -19.50 -13.74
CA ASP A 362 -20.41 -20.94 -13.58
C ASP A 362 -18.95 -21.30 -13.28
N ASN A 363 -18.66 -21.46 -12.00
CA ASN A 363 -17.33 -21.80 -11.49
C ASN A 363 -17.24 -23.28 -11.05
N GLY A 364 -18.13 -24.12 -11.59
CA GLY A 364 -18.33 -25.48 -11.12
C GLY A 364 -19.23 -25.57 -9.89
N GLY A 365 -19.67 -26.80 -9.58
CA GLY A 365 -20.71 -27.05 -8.59
C GLY A 365 -22.12 -26.97 -9.19
N PRO A 366 -23.17 -27.05 -8.35
CA PRO A 366 -24.56 -27.11 -8.82
C PRO A 366 -25.17 -25.74 -9.18
N THR A 367 -24.57 -24.63 -8.72
CA THR A 367 -25.08 -23.27 -8.91
C THR A 367 -23.94 -22.28 -9.19
N GLN A 368 -24.25 -21.14 -9.83
CA GLN A 368 -23.28 -20.08 -10.08
C GLN A 368 -22.78 -19.45 -8.77
N THR A 369 -21.51 -19.06 -8.71
CA THR A 369 -20.88 -18.51 -7.49
C THR A 369 -20.00 -17.30 -7.80
N HIS A 370 -19.60 -16.58 -6.75
CA HIS A 370 -18.46 -15.64 -6.80
C HIS A 370 -17.23 -16.33 -6.20
N LEU A 371 -16.18 -16.55 -7.00
CA LEU A 371 -14.92 -17.08 -6.47
C LEU A 371 -14.19 -16.04 -5.63
N LEU A 372 -13.52 -16.49 -4.56
CA LEU A 372 -12.51 -15.68 -3.90
C LEU A 372 -11.32 -15.50 -4.85
N LEU A 373 -10.86 -14.26 -4.99
CA LEU A 373 -9.67 -13.94 -5.80
C LEU A 373 -8.39 -14.16 -4.99
N PRO A 374 -7.23 -14.41 -5.64
CA PRO A 374 -5.94 -14.42 -4.97
C PRO A 374 -5.72 -13.12 -4.17
N GLY A 375 -5.25 -13.26 -2.93
CA GLY A 375 -5.06 -12.12 -2.01
C GLY A 375 -6.35 -11.61 -1.35
N SER A 376 -7.49 -12.26 -1.57
CA SER A 376 -8.74 -11.88 -0.91
C SER A 376 -8.62 -11.97 0.62
N PRO A 377 -9.03 -10.95 1.39
CA PRO A 377 -9.05 -11.00 2.85
C PRO A 377 -9.99 -12.07 3.43
N ALA A 378 -10.85 -12.66 2.60
CA ALA A 378 -11.77 -13.72 3.00
C ALA A 378 -11.11 -15.11 3.09
N LEU A 379 -9.94 -15.30 2.48
CA LEU A 379 -9.20 -16.57 2.48
C LEU A 379 -8.67 -16.89 3.88
N ASP A 380 -8.91 -18.11 4.35
CA ASP A 380 -8.52 -18.70 5.64
C ASP A 380 -8.86 -17.78 6.84
N ALA A 381 -9.93 -16.98 6.74
CA ALA A 381 -10.25 -15.92 7.70
C ALA A 381 -11.52 -16.18 8.53
N GLY A 382 -12.22 -17.28 8.29
CA GLY A 382 -13.46 -17.65 8.95
C GLY A 382 -13.28 -18.39 10.28
N ASP A 383 -14.39 -18.57 11.01
CA ASP A 383 -14.44 -19.36 12.25
C ASP A 383 -14.95 -20.78 12.00
N ASN A 384 -14.09 -21.77 12.31
CA ASN A 384 -14.41 -23.19 12.22
C ASN A 384 -15.55 -23.61 13.16
N LEU A 385 -15.78 -22.90 14.27
CA LEU A 385 -16.88 -23.20 15.20
C LEU A 385 -18.26 -22.97 14.55
N LEU A 386 -18.35 -22.06 13.58
CA LEU A 386 -19.59 -21.75 12.85
C LEU A 386 -19.89 -22.76 11.74
N VAL A 387 -19.00 -23.73 11.47
CA VAL A 387 -19.15 -24.77 10.43
C VAL A 387 -19.04 -26.21 10.93
N GLN A 388 -19.09 -26.46 12.25
CA GLN A 388 -18.91 -27.82 12.81
C GLN A 388 -19.84 -28.90 12.22
N ASN A 389 -21.02 -28.53 11.72
CA ASN A 389 -21.99 -29.44 11.11
C ASN A 389 -22.12 -29.27 9.59
N VAL A 390 -21.14 -28.62 8.95
CA VAL A 390 -21.12 -28.32 7.51
C VAL A 390 -19.86 -28.91 6.91
N THR A 391 -20.01 -29.95 6.08
CA THR A 391 -18.88 -30.68 5.51
C THR A 391 -18.39 -30.13 4.18
N THR A 392 -19.26 -29.47 3.42
CA THR A 392 -18.96 -28.95 2.07
C THR A 392 -19.35 -27.49 1.95
N ALA A 393 -18.63 -26.74 1.12
CA ALA A 393 -19.01 -25.39 0.68
C ALA A 393 -19.97 -25.45 -0.53
N GLN A 394 -20.35 -24.29 -1.08
CA GLN A 394 -21.40 -24.19 -2.10
C GLN A 394 -21.13 -25.04 -3.36
N ARG A 395 -19.88 -25.18 -3.81
CA ARG A 395 -19.56 -25.96 -5.02
C ARG A 395 -19.35 -27.46 -4.74
N GLY A 396 -19.48 -27.89 -3.49
CA GLY A 396 -19.33 -29.29 -3.06
C GLY A 396 -17.92 -29.67 -2.58
N GLU A 397 -16.97 -28.75 -2.59
CA GLU A 397 -15.64 -28.89 -2.01
C GLU A 397 -15.69 -28.96 -0.48
N THR A 398 -14.68 -29.55 0.16
CA THR A 398 -14.60 -29.61 1.63
C THR A 398 -14.62 -28.21 2.24
N ARG A 399 -15.44 -27.99 3.27
CA ARG A 399 -15.68 -26.65 3.83
C ARG A 399 -14.51 -26.08 4.65
N ILE A 400 -13.62 -26.91 5.16
CA ILE A 400 -12.41 -26.43 5.84
C ILE A 400 -11.24 -26.88 4.99
N GLN A 401 -10.61 -25.93 4.31
CA GLN A 401 -9.34 -26.14 3.61
C GLN A 401 -8.21 -25.52 4.44
N ASN A 402 -6.98 -26.02 4.31
CA ASN A 402 -5.80 -25.48 5.01
C ASN A 402 -5.90 -25.32 6.55
N GLY A 403 -6.88 -25.96 7.18
CA GLY A 403 -7.15 -25.88 8.61
C GLY A 403 -8.09 -24.76 9.05
N VAL A 404 -8.50 -23.84 8.17
CA VAL A 404 -9.41 -22.73 8.49
C VAL A 404 -10.44 -22.55 7.37
N VAL A 405 -11.70 -22.31 7.73
CA VAL A 405 -12.76 -22.04 6.76
C VAL A 405 -12.63 -20.63 6.16
N ASP A 406 -12.97 -20.47 4.88
CA ASP A 406 -13.04 -19.16 4.25
C ASP A 406 -14.30 -18.37 4.64
N ILE A 407 -14.22 -17.04 4.65
CA ILE A 407 -15.40 -16.19 4.74
C ILE A 407 -16.15 -16.23 3.40
N GLY A 408 -17.46 -16.43 3.43
CA GLY A 408 -18.32 -16.44 2.24
C GLY A 408 -18.84 -17.81 1.85
N ALA A 409 -19.52 -17.88 0.70
CA ALA A 409 -20.24 -19.08 0.27
C ALA A 409 -19.38 -20.23 -0.24
N VAL A 410 -18.16 -19.92 -0.68
CA VAL A 410 -17.25 -20.85 -1.33
C VAL A 410 -15.92 -20.92 -0.60
N GLU A 411 -15.17 -21.98 -0.84
CA GLU A 411 -13.74 -21.98 -0.56
C GLU A 411 -12.97 -21.50 -1.80
N GLY A 412 -11.89 -20.75 -1.58
CA GLY A 412 -10.88 -20.43 -2.57
C GLY A 412 -10.05 -21.66 -2.91
N THR A 413 -9.77 -21.86 -4.19
CA THR A 413 -8.74 -22.81 -4.60
C THR A 413 -7.40 -22.10 -4.48
N GLU A 414 -6.52 -22.64 -3.64
CA GLU A 414 -5.18 -22.13 -3.34
C GLU A 414 -5.18 -20.98 -2.32
N SER A 415 -4.87 -21.31 -1.07
CA SER A 415 -4.12 -20.43 -0.20
C SER A 415 -2.74 -20.23 -0.83
N PHE A 416 -2.63 -19.37 -1.83
CA PHE A 416 -1.34 -18.76 -2.08
C PHE A 416 -1.12 -17.77 -0.94
N SER A 417 -0.58 -18.28 0.16
CA SER A 417 0.57 -17.61 0.74
C SER A 417 1.70 -17.67 -0.30
N SER A 418 1.49 -17.12 -1.50
CA SER A 418 2.60 -16.74 -2.35
C SER A 418 3.12 -15.49 -1.69
N THR A 419 4.10 -15.70 -0.82
CA THR A 419 4.92 -14.59 -0.43
C THR A 419 5.76 -14.20 -1.63
N GLU A 420 5.72 -12.93 -1.99
CA GLU A 420 6.60 -12.38 -3.01
C GLU A 420 7.86 -11.85 -2.32
N PRO A 421 9.06 -12.18 -2.82
CA PRO A 421 10.28 -11.65 -2.25
C PRO A 421 10.40 -10.16 -2.60
N LEU A 422 10.54 -9.32 -1.58
CA LEU A 422 10.97 -7.93 -1.72
C LEU A 422 12.46 -7.83 -1.39
N THR A 423 13.27 -7.38 -2.35
CA THR A 423 14.69 -7.11 -2.15
C THR A 423 14.94 -5.60 -2.14
N VAL A 424 15.58 -5.11 -1.07
CA VAL A 424 16.03 -3.73 -0.94
C VAL A 424 17.53 -3.64 -1.18
N THR A 425 17.93 -2.75 -2.09
CA THR A 425 19.34 -2.39 -2.29
C THR A 425 19.58 -0.93 -1.89
N LYS A 426 20.83 -0.58 -1.60
CA LYS A 426 21.23 0.79 -1.21
C LYS A 426 22.35 1.25 -2.12
N THR A 427 22.29 2.49 -2.61
CA THR A 427 23.36 3.09 -3.43
C THR A 427 23.60 4.56 -3.09
N GLY A 428 24.77 5.10 -3.44
CA GLY A 428 25.10 6.53 -3.31
C GLY A 428 25.49 7.02 -1.89
N GLY A 429 25.44 6.14 -0.88
CA GLY A 429 25.83 6.47 0.50
C GLY A 429 25.45 5.40 1.53
N ASN A 430 25.50 5.77 2.82
CA ASN A 430 25.18 4.89 3.95
C ASN A 430 23.89 5.32 4.68
N GLY A 431 23.23 4.34 5.29
CA GLY A 431 21.96 4.46 6.01
C GLY A 431 21.28 3.09 6.18
N ALA A 432 20.14 3.08 6.88
CA ALA A 432 19.31 1.89 7.10
C ALA A 432 17.95 2.02 6.39
N VAL A 433 17.37 0.88 6.01
CA VAL A 433 15.98 0.81 5.51
C VAL A 433 15.22 -0.25 6.30
N THR A 434 14.03 0.09 6.79
CA THR A 434 13.14 -0.83 7.51
C THR A 434 11.79 -0.96 6.82
N SER A 435 11.10 -2.09 6.98
CA SER A 435 9.74 -2.29 6.45
C SER A 435 8.66 -2.35 7.53
N ASP A 436 7.43 -1.99 7.14
CA ASP A 436 6.18 -2.31 7.82
C ASP A 436 5.20 -2.93 6.78
N PRO A 437 4.75 -4.19 6.93
CA PRO A 437 5.04 -5.14 8.01
C PRO A 437 6.53 -5.43 8.22
N ALA A 438 6.90 -5.81 9.45
CA ALA A 438 8.29 -6.07 9.81
C ALA A 438 8.85 -7.28 9.05
N GLY A 439 9.97 -7.10 8.37
CA GLY A 439 10.66 -8.18 7.64
C GLY A 439 12.01 -7.76 7.07
N ILE A 440 12.14 -6.49 6.65
CA ILE A 440 13.39 -5.91 6.17
C ILE A 440 13.99 -4.98 7.23
N THR A 441 15.28 -5.15 7.48
CA THR A 441 16.14 -4.22 8.21
C THR A 441 17.48 -4.19 7.46
N CYS A 442 17.48 -3.43 6.36
CA CYS A 442 18.55 -3.45 5.37
C CYS A 442 19.81 -2.73 5.89
N GLY A 443 20.56 -3.53 6.61
CA GLY A 443 21.89 -3.37 7.18
C GLY A 443 22.44 -4.77 7.51
N ALA A 444 21.55 -5.67 7.95
CA ALA A 444 21.79 -7.12 8.07
C ALA A 444 20.88 -7.95 7.14
N THR A 445 19.59 -7.63 7.05
CA THR A 445 18.59 -8.39 6.28
C THR A 445 17.91 -7.48 5.26
N CYS A 446 18.25 -7.65 3.99
CA CYS A 446 17.78 -6.79 2.90
C CYS A 446 16.74 -7.45 1.98
N THR A 447 16.38 -8.72 2.22
CA THR A 447 15.35 -9.44 1.48
C THR A 447 14.41 -10.11 2.47
N ALA A 448 13.11 -10.01 2.22
CA ALA A 448 12.09 -10.73 2.96
C ALA A 448 10.89 -11.04 2.07
N ASP A 449 10.19 -12.10 2.44
CA ASP A 449 9.01 -12.63 1.77
C ASP A 449 7.76 -11.99 2.40
N PHE A 450 6.96 -11.32 1.58
CA PHE A 450 5.73 -10.63 2.01
C PHE A 450 4.53 -11.18 1.27
N THR A 451 3.39 -11.31 1.97
CA THR A 451 2.15 -11.82 1.36
C THR A 451 1.77 -11.03 0.11
N HIS A 452 1.47 -11.74 -0.98
CA HIS A 452 0.97 -11.12 -2.20
C HIS A 452 -0.27 -10.26 -1.93
N GLY A 453 -0.34 -9.10 -2.58
CA GLY A 453 -1.44 -8.14 -2.49
C GLY A 453 -1.34 -7.12 -1.35
N ILE A 454 -0.40 -7.26 -0.40
CA ILE A 454 -0.23 -6.28 0.68
C ILE A 454 0.68 -5.12 0.24
N ASP A 455 0.46 -3.95 0.83
CA ASP A 455 1.38 -2.83 0.74
C ASP A 455 2.48 -2.95 1.81
N VAL A 456 3.73 -2.92 1.38
CA VAL A 456 4.91 -2.85 2.25
C VAL A 456 5.45 -1.43 2.25
N THR A 457 5.50 -0.81 3.43
CA THR A 457 6.05 0.56 3.60
C THR A 457 7.51 0.48 4.03
N LEU A 458 8.41 0.96 3.17
CA LEU A 458 9.84 1.10 3.43
C LEU A 458 10.15 2.49 3.96
N THR A 459 10.93 2.56 5.04
CA THR A 459 11.42 3.82 5.63
C THR A 459 12.95 3.84 5.62
N ALA A 460 13.54 4.86 4.98
CA ALA A 460 14.97 5.08 4.93
C ALA A 460 15.43 6.07 6.01
N ALA A 461 16.45 5.70 6.78
CA ALA A 461 17.11 6.53 7.77
C ALA A 461 18.58 6.72 7.38
N PRO A 462 19.01 7.93 6.96
CA PRO A 462 20.39 8.17 6.55
C PRO A 462 21.34 8.20 7.77
N ASP A 463 22.56 7.69 7.57
CA ASP A 463 23.62 7.83 8.58
C ASP A 463 24.15 9.28 8.62
N THR A 464 24.89 9.64 9.67
CA THR A 464 25.53 10.96 9.78
C THR A 464 26.43 11.24 8.56
N GLY A 465 26.24 12.40 7.93
CA GLY A 465 26.96 12.79 6.71
C GLY A 465 26.26 12.39 5.40
N TYR A 466 25.08 11.76 5.46
CA TYR A 466 24.28 11.39 4.31
C TYR A 466 22.86 11.95 4.38
N SER A 467 22.19 12.03 3.23
CA SER A 467 20.76 12.34 3.10
C SER A 467 20.08 11.33 2.19
N VAL A 468 18.76 11.19 2.31
CA VAL A 468 17.96 10.39 1.37
C VAL A 468 17.72 11.23 0.12
N SER A 469 18.28 10.80 -1.00
CA SER A 469 18.10 11.45 -2.31
C SER A 469 16.89 10.89 -3.09
N GLY A 470 16.37 9.72 -2.69
CA GLY A 470 15.12 9.16 -3.21
C GLY A 470 15.10 7.64 -3.30
N TRP A 471 14.18 7.13 -4.13
CA TRP A 471 13.95 5.71 -4.38
C TRP A 471 13.94 5.41 -5.88
N SER A 472 14.35 4.21 -6.26
CA SER A 472 14.21 3.68 -7.63
C SER A 472 13.88 2.18 -7.64
N GLY A 473 13.62 1.62 -8.82
CA GLY A 473 13.13 0.24 -8.99
C GLY A 473 11.61 0.19 -9.00
N ASP A 474 11.03 -0.72 -8.23
CA ASP A 474 9.57 -0.87 -8.09
C ASP A 474 8.92 0.20 -7.20
N CYS A 475 9.69 1.21 -6.79
CA CYS A 475 9.22 2.37 -6.04
C CYS A 475 9.95 3.64 -6.48
N SER A 476 9.33 4.80 -6.28
CA SER A 476 9.91 6.10 -6.64
C SER A 476 9.50 7.20 -5.65
N GLY A 477 10.25 8.29 -5.64
CA GLY A 477 10.00 9.46 -4.78
C GLY A 477 11.29 9.97 -4.13
N THR A 478 11.23 11.16 -3.55
CA THR A 478 12.39 11.82 -2.89
C THR A 478 12.27 11.88 -1.36
N GLY A 479 11.15 11.43 -0.80
CA GLY A 479 10.91 11.38 0.64
C GLY A 479 11.58 10.17 1.32
N ALA A 480 11.60 10.17 2.65
CA ALA A 480 12.15 9.07 3.45
C ALA A 480 11.29 7.80 3.44
N ILE A 481 10.08 7.85 2.88
CA ILE A 481 9.11 6.75 2.85
C ILE A 481 8.83 6.37 1.40
N CYS A 482 8.68 5.07 1.18
CA CYS A 482 8.31 4.45 -0.07
C CYS A 482 7.33 3.30 0.21
N THR A 483 6.22 3.20 -0.52
CA THR A 483 5.24 2.10 -0.36
C THR A 483 5.18 1.27 -1.64
N VAL A 484 5.21 -0.05 -1.49
CA VAL A 484 5.21 -1.02 -2.61
C VAL A 484 4.13 -2.06 -2.39
N THR A 485 3.22 -2.19 -3.35
CA THR A 485 2.25 -3.30 -3.40
C THR A 485 2.93 -4.56 -3.92
N MET A 486 2.80 -5.67 -3.19
CA MET A 486 3.46 -6.94 -3.52
C MET A 486 2.62 -7.78 -4.49
N ASP A 487 2.70 -7.51 -5.79
CA ASP A 487 1.98 -8.27 -6.83
C ASP A 487 2.86 -9.26 -7.63
N ALA A 488 4.16 -9.27 -7.34
CA ALA A 488 5.21 -10.14 -7.89
C ALA A 488 6.49 -9.93 -7.07
N ALA A 489 7.56 -10.70 -7.33
CA ALA A 489 8.89 -10.40 -6.80
C ALA A 489 9.32 -8.96 -7.16
N LYS A 490 9.67 -8.16 -6.15
CA LYS A 490 9.99 -6.73 -6.29
C LYS A 490 11.43 -6.42 -5.89
N THR A 491 12.01 -5.41 -6.52
CA THR A 491 13.29 -4.83 -6.14
C THR A 491 13.19 -3.31 -6.00
N VAL A 492 13.54 -2.81 -4.82
CA VAL A 492 13.59 -1.38 -4.53
C VAL A 492 15.03 -0.97 -4.21
N THR A 493 15.43 0.19 -4.70
CA THR A 493 16.74 0.78 -4.39
C THR A 493 16.54 2.08 -3.60
N ALA A 494 17.05 2.13 -2.38
CA ALA A 494 17.18 3.38 -1.63
C ALA A 494 18.42 4.14 -2.10
N LEU A 495 18.24 5.40 -2.48
CA LEU A 495 19.29 6.29 -2.96
C LEU A 495 19.69 7.25 -1.84
N PHE A 496 20.91 7.10 -1.34
CA PHE A 496 21.53 8.04 -0.41
C PHE A 496 22.47 8.97 -1.18
N ALA A 497 22.69 10.18 -0.66
CA ALA A 497 23.68 11.10 -1.18
C ALA A 497 24.58 11.59 -0.04
N ASN A 498 25.88 11.73 -0.32
CA ASN A 498 26.81 12.40 0.59
C ASN A 498 26.37 13.86 0.78
N VAL A 499 26.18 14.25 2.03
CA VAL A 499 26.05 15.66 2.39
C VAL A 499 27.47 16.16 2.58
N ALA A 500 27.99 16.88 1.58
CA ALA A 500 29.31 17.50 1.70
C ALA A 500 29.33 18.39 2.96
N PRO A 501 30.33 18.24 3.85
CA PRO A 501 30.41 19.09 5.03
C PRO A 501 30.53 20.54 4.55
N THR A 502 29.69 21.42 5.12
CA THR A 502 29.80 22.86 4.88
C THR A 502 31.17 23.32 5.37
N THR A 503 32.03 23.72 4.43
CA THR A 503 33.33 24.30 4.75
C THR A 503 33.26 25.81 4.67
N TYR A 504 33.90 26.48 5.63
CA TYR A 504 34.02 27.93 5.71
C TYR A 504 35.48 28.33 5.48
N ARG A 505 35.67 29.48 4.83
CA ARG A 505 36.99 30.01 4.49
C ARG A 505 37.57 30.77 5.68
N LEU A 506 38.77 30.37 6.11
CA LEU A 506 39.60 31.10 7.05
C LEU A 506 40.69 31.86 6.31
N THR A 507 40.69 33.18 6.43
CA THR A 507 41.74 34.06 5.89
C THR A 507 42.61 34.58 7.02
N THR A 508 43.92 34.67 6.83
CA THR A 508 44.84 35.27 7.81
C THR A 508 45.42 36.57 7.28
N MET A 509 45.53 37.57 8.15
CA MET A 509 46.15 38.86 7.87
C MET A 509 47.16 39.24 8.94
N THR A 510 48.02 40.21 8.65
CA THR A 510 48.97 40.80 9.61
C THR A 510 48.68 42.28 9.81
N ALA A 511 48.85 42.79 11.03
CA ALA A 511 48.69 44.20 11.38
C ALA A 511 49.75 44.66 12.41
N GLY A 512 49.79 45.97 12.70
CA GLY A 512 50.72 46.56 13.67
C GLY A 512 51.96 47.21 13.03
N THR A 513 52.94 47.56 13.87
CA THR A 513 54.16 48.28 13.46
C THR A 513 55.38 47.36 13.29
N GLY A 514 55.28 46.10 13.75
CA GLY A 514 56.29 45.08 13.54
C GLY A 514 56.02 44.24 12.29
N THR A 515 56.96 43.37 11.95
CA THR A 515 56.81 42.41 10.85
C THR A 515 56.64 40.99 11.40
N GLY A 516 56.08 40.09 10.60
CA GLY A 516 55.92 38.69 10.96
C GLY A 516 55.19 37.89 9.88
N THR A 517 55.20 36.57 10.03
CA THR A 517 54.50 35.64 9.13
C THR A 517 53.41 34.89 9.86
N VAL A 518 52.32 34.58 9.14
CA VAL A 518 51.15 33.87 9.65
C VAL A 518 50.87 32.64 8.80
N ASN A 519 50.58 31.52 9.46
CA ASN A 519 50.13 30.28 8.80
C ASN A 519 48.83 29.78 9.44
N GLY A 520 48.05 29.03 8.65
CA GLY A 520 46.81 28.40 9.08
C GLY A 520 45.54 28.84 8.31
N ALA A 521 45.67 29.72 7.32
CA ALA A 521 44.57 30.00 6.38
C ALA A 521 44.19 28.75 5.57
N GLY A 522 42.92 28.62 5.20
CA GLY A 522 42.41 27.44 4.50
C GLY A 522 40.89 27.37 4.46
N SER A 523 40.36 26.25 3.96
CA SER A 523 38.94 25.91 4.04
C SER A 523 38.76 24.81 5.07
N TYR A 524 37.88 25.02 6.05
CA TYR A 524 37.67 24.11 7.18
C TYR A 524 36.19 23.83 7.38
N ALA A 525 35.83 22.60 7.73
CA ALA A 525 34.46 22.27 8.13
C ALA A 525 34.12 22.93 9.47
N GLU A 526 32.84 23.24 9.68
CA GLU A 526 32.34 23.75 10.97
C GLU A 526 32.78 22.87 12.14
N GLY A 527 33.19 23.49 13.26
CA GLY A 527 33.57 22.81 14.48
C GLY A 527 34.97 22.17 14.46
N VAL A 528 35.64 22.09 13.31
CA VAL A 528 37.02 21.57 13.23
C VAL A 528 37.95 22.50 14.01
N ALA A 529 38.79 21.91 14.87
CA ALA A 529 39.80 22.64 15.62
C ALA A 529 40.94 23.09 14.70
N ILE A 530 41.14 24.39 14.60
CA ILE A 530 42.17 25.06 13.80
C ILE A 530 43.28 25.51 14.74
N THR A 531 44.54 25.38 14.29
CA THR A 531 45.71 25.93 14.98
C THR A 531 46.36 26.99 14.10
N LEU A 532 46.45 28.22 14.59
CA LEU A 532 47.11 29.33 13.92
C LEU A 532 48.50 29.57 14.53
N THR A 533 49.49 29.82 13.68
CA THR A 533 50.85 30.18 14.11
C THR A 533 51.24 31.55 13.58
N ALA A 534 51.77 32.39 14.46
CA ALA A 534 52.36 33.69 14.14
C ALA A 534 53.83 33.68 14.55
N ILE A 535 54.72 33.99 13.62
CA ILE A 535 56.17 34.04 13.84
C ILE A 535 56.62 35.50 13.68
N PRO A 536 57.04 36.18 14.76
CA PRO A 536 57.56 37.54 14.65
C PRO A 536 58.80 37.59 13.76
N GLY A 537 58.90 38.62 12.91
CA GLY A 537 60.10 38.94 12.17
C GLY A 537 61.20 39.50 13.07
N ALA A 538 62.42 39.62 12.53
CA ALA A 538 63.54 40.19 13.26
C ALA A 538 63.21 41.60 13.75
N GLY A 539 63.50 41.87 15.03
CA GLY A 539 63.17 43.15 15.64
C GLY A 539 61.66 43.35 15.83
N SER A 540 60.85 42.30 15.99
CA SER A 540 59.41 42.40 16.25
C SER A 540 58.92 41.37 17.28
N THR A 541 57.81 41.66 17.96
CA THR A 541 57.12 40.76 18.90
C THR A 541 55.67 40.55 18.46
N PHE A 542 55.13 39.34 18.66
CA PHE A 542 53.74 39.01 18.37
C PHE A 542 52.86 39.31 19.59
N ILE A 543 51.77 40.02 19.37
CA ILE A 543 50.89 40.52 20.44
C ILE A 543 49.66 39.63 20.62
N GLY A 544 49.04 39.16 19.52
CA GLY A 544 47.85 38.32 19.60
C GLY A 544 47.03 38.28 18.31
N TRP A 545 45.97 37.46 18.34
CA TRP A 545 45.00 37.27 17.26
C TRP A 545 43.70 38.05 17.54
N SER A 546 43.05 38.56 16.50
CA SER A 546 41.72 39.17 16.58
C SER A 546 40.94 39.02 15.26
N PRO A 547 39.60 39.17 15.26
CA PRO A 547 38.68 39.24 16.42
C PRO A 547 38.37 37.85 17.01
N SER A 548 37.73 37.79 18.18
CA SER A 548 37.21 36.51 18.73
C SER A 548 36.28 35.82 17.71
N PRO A 549 36.38 34.50 17.47
CA PRO A 549 37.10 33.48 18.26
C PRO A 549 38.57 33.23 17.82
N CYS A 550 39.16 34.06 16.96
CA CYS A 550 40.54 33.87 16.50
C CYS A 550 41.52 33.81 17.67
N ALA A 551 42.18 32.67 17.81
CA ALA A 551 43.20 32.40 18.80
C ALA A 551 44.24 31.43 18.21
N THR A 552 45.29 31.13 18.96
CA THR A 552 46.27 30.10 18.58
C THR A 552 45.61 28.74 18.34
N ARG A 553 44.52 28.44 19.05
CA ARG A 553 43.66 27.28 18.78
C ARG A 553 42.19 27.63 19.01
N PHE A 554 41.32 27.37 18.03
CA PHE A 554 39.88 27.60 18.12
C PHE A 554 39.10 26.66 17.18
N ALA A 555 37.79 26.52 17.36
CA ALA A 555 36.94 25.74 16.46
C ALA A 555 36.34 26.65 15.36
N MET A 556 36.33 26.18 14.11
CA MET A 556 35.79 26.97 12.99
C MET A 556 34.29 27.26 13.20
N PRO A 557 33.84 28.52 13.15
CA PRO A 557 32.42 28.84 13.26
C PRO A 557 31.67 28.57 11.94
N ALA A 558 30.33 28.64 11.99
CA ALA A 558 29.44 28.46 10.85
C ALA A 558 29.42 29.64 9.85
N ASN A 559 30.57 30.30 9.64
CA ASN A 559 30.73 31.43 8.72
C ASN A 559 32.21 31.63 8.34
N ASP A 560 32.45 32.27 7.19
CA ASP A 560 33.79 32.69 6.80
C ASP A 560 34.39 33.65 7.84
N LEU A 561 35.67 33.50 8.12
CA LEU A 561 36.36 34.20 9.20
C LEU A 561 37.69 34.76 8.71
N THR A 562 38.03 35.97 9.13
CA THR A 562 39.36 36.55 8.93
C THR A 562 40.03 36.75 10.28
N CYS A 563 41.19 36.13 10.48
CA CYS A 563 42.00 36.28 11.69
C CYS A 563 43.24 37.14 11.42
N THR A 564 43.42 38.18 12.21
CA THR A 564 44.53 39.12 12.08
C THR A 564 45.53 38.92 13.22
N ALA A 565 46.80 38.70 12.87
CA ALA A 565 47.92 38.68 13.80
C ALA A 565 48.53 40.09 13.93
N THR A 566 48.69 40.59 15.16
CA THR A 566 49.32 41.90 15.39
C THR A 566 50.77 41.77 15.85
N PHE A 567 51.70 42.49 15.21
CA PHE A 567 53.13 42.54 15.57
C PHE A 567 53.59 43.96 15.95
N THR A 568 54.64 44.09 16.78
CA THR A 568 55.22 45.39 17.20
C THR A 568 56.74 45.36 17.15
N ALA A 569 57.39 46.42 16.63
CA ALA A 569 58.85 46.47 16.46
C ALA A 569 59.61 46.71 17.79
N THR A 570 60.83 46.15 17.94
CA THR A 570 61.78 46.36 19.05
C THR A 570 62.95 47.25 18.60
N GLN A 571 63.25 48.36 19.32
CA GLN A 571 64.34 49.30 18.97
C GLN A 571 65.74 48.76 19.31
N GLN A 572 66.70 48.90 18.38
CA GLN A 572 68.14 48.66 18.58
C GLN A 572 68.96 49.88 18.10
N ASP A 573 70.05 50.23 18.80
CA ASP A 573 70.89 51.43 18.60
C ASP A 573 71.68 51.41 17.27
N PRO A 574 71.64 52.48 16.43
CA PRO A 574 72.32 52.55 15.13
C PRO A 574 73.83 52.30 15.18
N ALA A 575 74.52 52.69 16.25
CA ALA A 575 75.97 52.47 16.39
C ALA A 575 76.28 50.96 16.48
N THR A 576 75.45 50.22 17.21
CA THR A 576 75.58 48.77 17.40
C THR A 576 75.38 48.00 16.09
N THR A 577 74.44 48.45 15.25
CA THR A 577 74.19 47.89 13.92
C THR A 577 75.41 48.08 13.01
N LEU A 578 76.00 49.27 12.98
CA LEU A 578 77.11 49.57 12.07
C LEU A 578 78.43 48.91 12.49
N ILE A 579 78.71 48.79 13.80
CA ILE A 579 79.88 48.03 14.27
C ILE A 579 79.75 46.57 13.85
N THR A 580 78.58 45.97 14.09
CA THR A 580 78.32 44.57 13.71
C THR A 580 78.51 44.36 12.20
N HIS A 581 78.03 45.30 11.38
CA HIS A 581 78.23 45.26 9.93
C HIS A 581 79.71 45.26 9.51
N TYR A 582 80.57 46.03 10.17
CA TYR A 582 82.01 46.05 9.84
C TYR A 582 82.71 44.74 10.18
N TYR A 583 82.36 44.10 11.30
CA TYR A 583 82.88 42.77 11.63
C TYR A 583 82.42 41.73 10.61
N VAL A 584 81.15 41.75 10.20
CA VAL A 584 80.61 40.76 9.26
C VAL A 584 81.16 40.99 7.85
N SER A 585 81.19 42.23 7.35
CA SER A 585 81.62 42.52 5.98
C SER A 585 83.13 42.41 5.77
N ILE A 586 83.95 42.70 6.79
CA ILE A 586 85.41 42.65 6.67
C ILE A 586 85.95 41.31 7.18
N LEU A 587 85.50 40.85 8.34
CA LEU A 587 86.06 39.67 9.02
C LEU A 587 85.19 38.41 8.90
N GLU A 588 84.00 38.51 8.28
CA GLU A 588 83.05 37.39 8.07
C GLU A 588 82.59 36.71 9.37
N ARG A 589 82.55 37.46 10.47
CA ARG A 589 82.05 36.98 11.76
C ARG A 589 81.33 38.07 12.54
N ALA A 590 80.58 37.68 13.56
CA ALA A 590 80.03 38.61 14.53
C ALA A 590 81.15 39.19 15.44
N PRO A 591 80.97 40.41 15.97
CA PRO A 591 81.88 40.93 16.97
C PRO A 591 81.82 40.10 18.25
N GLU A 592 82.97 39.84 18.83
CA GLU A 592 83.06 39.40 20.21
C GLU A 592 82.60 40.52 21.17
N THR A 593 82.17 40.14 22.36
CA THR A 593 81.57 41.05 23.35
C THR A 593 82.50 42.23 23.68
N ASP A 594 83.78 41.96 23.92
CA ASP A 594 84.77 42.99 24.27
C ASP A 594 85.10 43.90 23.08
N GLY A 595 85.17 43.34 21.87
CA GLY A 595 85.42 44.07 20.63
C GLY A 595 84.26 45.00 20.26
N LEU A 596 83.01 44.55 20.45
CA LEU A 596 81.82 45.39 20.28
C LEU A 596 81.82 46.56 21.28
N ALA A 597 82.03 46.25 22.56
CA ALA A 597 82.05 47.25 23.63
C ALA A 597 83.17 48.29 23.43
N PHE A 598 84.34 47.86 22.96
CA PHE A 598 85.46 48.76 22.66
C PHE A 598 85.10 49.82 21.61
N TRP A 599 84.50 49.40 20.48
CA TRP A 599 84.13 50.34 19.42
C TRP A 599 82.94 51.21 19.80
N GLN A 600 81.96 50.65 20.54
CA GLN A 600 80.86 51.43 21.12
C GLN A 600 81.39 52.55 22.02
N GLN A 601 82.34 52.24 22.90
CA GLN A 601 82.93 53.23 23.80
C GLN A 601 83.68 54.32 23.03
N ARG A 602 84.45 53.98 21.97
CA ARG A 602 85.14 54.99 21.16
C ARG A 602 84.21 55.94 20.43
N ILE A 603 83.06 55.45 19.97
CA ILE A 603 82.01 56.29 19.36
C ILE A 603 81.41 57.21 20.42
N ALA A 604 81.03 56.66 21.57
CA ALA A 604 80.48 57.42 22.69
C ALA A 604 81.44 58.52 23.17
N ASP A 605 82.74 58.22 23.29
CA ASP A 605 83.78 59.18 23.69
C ASP A 605 83.93 60.33 22.68
N ASN A 606 83.82 60.06 21.37
CA ASN A 606 83.86 61.09 20.33
C ASN A 606 82.61 61.97 20.35
N GLN A 607 81.43 61.36 20.49
CA GLN A 607 80.16 62.08 20.57
C GLN A 607 80.08 62.96 21.83
N ALA A 608 80.58 62.47 22.98
CA ALA A 608 80.64 63.22 24.22
C ALA A 608 81.53 64.48 24.13
N GLN A 609 82.52 64.47 23.22
CA GLN A 609 83.37 65.62 22.91
C GLN A 609 82.82 66.51 21.79
N GLY A 610 81.64 66.17 21.23
CA GLY A 610 81.04 66.87 20.09
C GLY A 610 81.82 66.72 18.78
N ALA A 611 82.70 65.72 18.69
CA ALA A 611 83.53 65.46 17.52
C ALA A 611 82.79 64.61 16.47
N ASP A 612 83.17 64.76 15.19
CA ASP A 612 82.69 63.88 14.12
C ASP A 612 83.12 62.44 14.41
N VAL A 613 82.19 61.48 14.31
CA VAL A 613 82.44 60.06 14.56
C VAL A 613 83.00 59.32 13.36
N LYS A 614 82.94 59.89 12.15
CA LYS A 614 83.47 59.28 10.91
C LYS A 614 84.94 58.83 11.04
N PRO A 615 85.86 59.55 11.72
CA PRO A 615 87.21 59.07 11.99
C PRO A 615 87.26 57.76 12.78
N VAL A 616 86.30 57.47 13.67
CA VAL A 616 86.26 56.22 14.44
C VAL A 616 86.01 55.03 13.50
N PHE A 617 85.04 55.16 12.58
CA PHE A 617 84.75 54.13 11.58
C PHE A 617 85.85 53.97 10.55
N ARG A 618 86.50 55.06 10.12
CA ARG A 618 87.70 55.01 9.27
C ARG A 618 88.84 54.26 9.95
N ASN A 619 89.06 54.51 11.24
CA ASN A 619 90.09 53.80 12.02
C ASN A 619 89.74 52.32 12.19
N MET A 620 88.48 51.98 12.42
CA MET A 620 88.02 50.60 12.53
C MET A 620 88.23 49.83 11.23
N ALA A 621 87.81 50.40 10.09
CA ALA A 621 88.08 49.82 8.78
C ALA A 621 89.57 49.61 8.53
N ASN A 622 90.39 50.66 8.75
CA ASN A 622 91.84 50.54 8.60
C ASN A 622 92.43 49.43 9.48
N PHE A 623 91.96 49.32 10.73
CA PHE A 623 92.41 48.29 11.66
C PHE A 623 92.03 46.89 11.18
N PHE A 624 90.79 46.68 10.70
CA PHE A 624 90.35 45.35 10.23
C PHE A 624 90.99 44.95 8.91
N PHE A 625 91.01 45.82 7.90
CA PHE A 625 91.60 45.49 6.59
C PHE A 625 93.12 45.26 6.64
N ASN A 626 93.81 45.76 7.68
CA ASN A 626 95.25 45.53 7.89
C ASN A 626 95.54 44.54 9.03
N SER A 627 94.51 43.91 9.62
CA SER A 627 94.69 42.92 10.68
C SER A 627 95.32 41.64 10.14
N GLU A 628 96.05 40.91 10.99
CA GLU A 628 96.54 39.55 10.64
C GLU A 628 95.38 38.63 10.25
N GLU A 629 94.22 38.80 10.89
CA GLU A 629 93.00 38.04 10.60
C GLU A 629 92.54 38.25 9.15
N TYR A 630 92.48 39.49 8.68
CA TYR A 630 92.07 39.76 7.29
C TYR A 630 93.15 39.40 6.27
N LEU A 631 94.41 39.73 6.56
CA LEU A 631 95.53 39.46 5.65
C LEU A 631 95.79 37.96 5.51
N GLY A 632 95.59 37.17 6.57
CA GLY A 632 95.71 35.72 6.57
C GLY A 632 94.71 35.00 5.66
N ARG A 633 93.65 35.69 5.22
CA ARG A 633 92.66 35.15 4.26
C ARG A 633 93.18 35.09 2.82
N GLY A 634 94.27 35.78 2.50
CA GLY A 634 94.84 35.77 1.14
C GLY A 634 93.88 36.28 0.06
N THR A 635 93.03 37.25 0.39
CA THR A 635 91.98 37.75 -0.51
C THR A 635 92.55 38.21 -1.86
N THR A 636 91.86 37.89 -2.95
CA THR A 636 92.17 38.43 -4.29
C THR A 636 91.80 39.90 -4.39
N ASP A 637 92.32 40.63 -5.38
CA ASP A 637 91.96 42.05 -5.59
C ASP A 637 90.46 42.21 -5.83
N ARG A 638 89.83 41.23 -6.50
CA ARG A 638 88.38 41.15 -6.69
C ARG A 638 87.62 41.09 -5.37
N GLN A 639 87.98 40.14 -4.50
CA GLN A 639 87.35 40.00 -3.18
C GLN A 639 87.61 41.22 -2.30
N PHE A 640 88.81 41.79 -2.37
CA PHE A 640 89.15 43.00 -1.62
C PHE A 640 88.25 44.18 -2.02
N ILE A 641 88.09 44.46 -3.31
CA ILE A 641 87.21 45.54 -3.77
C ILE A 641 85.74 45.25 -3.42
N THR A 642 85.26 44.01 -3.56
CA THR A 642 83.91 43.63 -3.14
C THR A 642 83.68 43.90 -1.64
N ASN A 643 84.65 43.56 -0.78
CA ASN A 643 84.55 43.83 0.65
C ASN A 643 84.48 45.34 0.95
N LEU A 644 85.22 46.19 0.22
CA LEU A 644 85.12 47.65 0.37
C LEU A 644 83.70 48.16 0.05
N TYR A 645 83.10 47.69 -1.04
CA TYR A 645 81.74 48.07 -1.43
C TYR A 645 80.68 47.62 -0.40
N LEU A 646 80.78 46.37 0.06
CA LEU A 646 79.87 45.83 1.07
C LEU A 646 80.03 46.55 2.41
N THR A 647 81.25 46.86 2.83
CA THR A 647 81.51 47.56 4.09
C THR A 647 81.02 49.00 4.07
N PHE A 648 81.37 49.78 3.04
CA PHE A 648 81.16 51.23 3.05
C PHE A 648 79.86 51.68 2.42
N PHE A 649 79.28 50.88 1.53
CA PHE A 649 78.06 51.25 0.80
C PHE A 649 76.93 50.23 0.96
N GLN A 650 77.15 49.13 1.69
CA GLN A 650 76.17 48.04 1.90
C GLN A 650 75.60 47.46 0.60
N ARG A 651 76.39 47.45 -0.46
CA ARG A 651 75.99 46.90 -1.76
C ARG A 651 77.16 46.21 -2.44
N GLU A 652 76.86 45.34 -3.39
CA GLU A 652 77.85 44.82 -4.32
C GLU A 652 78.33 45.93 -5.28
N PRO A 653 79.56 45.84 -5.80
CA PRO A 653 80.05 46.79 -6.78
C PRO A 653 79.22 46.71 -8.07
N ASP A 654 78.89 47.86 -8.63
CA ASP A 654 78.39 47.91 -10.00
C ASP A 654 79.51 47.60 -11.00
N GLU A 655 79.15 47.12 -12.19
CA GLU A 655 80.09 46.60 -13.18
C GLU A 655 81.18 47.62 -13.56
N GLY A 656 80.82 48.90 -13.66
CA GLY A 656 81.74 49.98 -14.04
C GLY A 656 82.71 50.36 -12.92
N GLY A 657 82.21 50.56 -11.69
CA GLY A 657 83.03 50.84 -10.52
C GLY A 657 83.99 49.70 -10.18
N TYR A 658 83.53 48.45 -10.32
CA TYR A 658 84.36 47.27 -10.09
C TYR A 658 85.54 47.20 -11.04
N ALA A 659 85.30 47.39 -12.34
CA ALA A 659 86.32 47.37 -13.36
C ALA A 659 87.35 48.49 -13.14
N PHE A 660 86.90 49.70 -12.82
CA PHE A 660 87.79 50.84 -12.56
C PHE A 660 88.81 50.54 -11.44
N TRP A 661 88.34 50.06 -10.28
CA TRP A 661 89.23 49.82 -9.14
C TRP A 661 90.20 48.66 -9.38
N LEU A 662 89.77 47.62 -10.11
CA LEU A 662 90.65 46.52 -10.49
C LEU A 662 91.75 46.97 -11.46
N ASP A 663 91.42 47.84 -12.42
CA ASP A 663 92.41 48.43 -13.33
C ASP A 663 93.41 49.32 -12.58
N GLN A 664 92.97 50.08 -11.57
CA GLN A 664 93.87 50.88 -10.73
C GLN A 664 94.87 50.00 -9.96
N LEU A 665 94.40 48.91 -9.35
CA LEU A 665 95.27 47.96 -8.64
C LEU A 665 96.25 47.26 -9.60
N ALA A 666 95.78 46.83 -10.77
CA ALA A 666 96.64 46.27 -11.82
C ALA A 666 97.69 47.28 -12.33
N GLY A 667 97.35 48.57 -12.33
CA GLY A 667 98.23 49.70 -12.67
C GLY A 667 99.24 50.08 -11.58
N GLY A 668 99.30 49.36 -10.45
CA GLY A 668 100.27 49.56 -9.38
C GLY A 668 99.76 50.36 -8.18
N MET A 669 98.47 50.70 -8.13
CA MET A 669 97.84 51.25 -6.92
C MET A 669 97.86 50.18 -5.81
N THR A 670 98.21 50.57 -4.60
CA THR A 670 98.15 49.67 -3.44
C THR A 670 96.72 49.52 -2.91
N ARG A 671 96.41 48.39 -2.26
CA ARG A 671 95.11 48.17 -1.62
C ARG A 671 94.74 49.23 -0.58
N ASN A 672 95.72 49.76 0.15
CA ASN A 672 95.50 50.85 1.11
C ASN A 672 95.15 52.17 0.42
N GLN A 673 95.71 52.44 -0.77
CA GLN A 673 95.30 53.58 -1.59
C GLN A 673 93.87 53.40 -2.13
N ALA A 674 93.51 52.20 -2.56
CA ALA A 674 92.14 51.90 -2.99
C ALA A 674 91.13 52.08 -1.83
N MET A 675 91.39 51.50 -0.64
CA MET A 675 90.54 51.67 0.54
C MET A 675 90.39 53.14 0.95
N SER A 676 91.45 53.94 0.87
CA SER A 676 91.38 55.37 1.13
C SER A 676 90.42 56.07 0.16
N GLY A 677 90.37 55.64 -1.10
CA GLY A 677 89.40 56.13 -2.08
C GLY A 677 87.94 55.96 -1.65
N PHE A 678 87.61 54.86 -0.97
CA PHE A 678 86.26 54.62 -0.43
C PHE A 678 86.00 55.40 0.87
N LEU A 679 86.96 55.39 1.80
CA LEU A 679 86.83 56.03 3.12
C LEU A 679 86.66 57.56 3.07
N PHE A 680 87.11 58.17 1.98
CA PHE A 680 87.02 59.61 1.75
C PHE A 680 86.09 59.98 0.58
N SER A 681 85.27 59.03 0.11
CA SER A 681 84.30 59.31 -0.95
C SER A 681 83.10 60.12 -0.42
N PRO A 682 82.47 60.94 -1.30
CA PRO A 682 81.17 61.55 -0.98
C PRO A 682 80.09 60.51 -0.64
N GLU A 683 80.09 59.37 -1.35
CA GLU A 683 79.14 58.28 -1.15
C GLU A 683 79.23 57.70 0.27
N PHE A 684 80.44 57.53 0.83
CA PHE A 684 80.61 57.09 2.21
C PHE A 684 80.11 58.14 3.21
N THR A 685 80.29 59.42 2.88
CA THR A 685 79.84 60.52 3.73
C THR A 685 78.31 60.59 3.79
N ASP A 686 77.62 60.38 2.67
CA ASP A 686 76.16 60.38 2.62
C ASP A 686 75.56 59.12 3.26
N PHE A 687 76.19 57.97 3.05
CA PHE A 687 75.83 56.72 3.74
C PHE A 687 75.86 56.87 5.27
N MET A 688 76.87 57.55 5.83
CA MET A 688 76.95 57.77 7.28
C MET A 688 75.84 58.71 7.80
N LYS A 689 75.39 59.69 7.00
CA LYS A 689 74.30 60.62 7.38
C LYS A 689 72.96 59.91 7.50
N ASP A 690 72.67 58.98 6.59
CA ASP A 690 71.41 58.22 6.58
C ASP A 690 71.27 57.32 7.82
N LEU A 691 72.39 56.99 8.46
CA LEU A 691 72.47 56.26 9.71
C LEU A 691 72.49 57.16 10.96
N GLY A 692 72.45 58.48 10.78
CA GLY A 692 72.41 59.48 11.86
C GLY A 692 73.77 60.03 12.31
N PHE A 693 74.83 59.93 11.50
CA PHE A 693 76.22 60.30 11.84
C PHE A 693 76.93 61.29 10.89
#